data_AF-A0A7S3PG50-F1
#
_entry.id   AF-A0A7S3PG50-F1
#
_cell.length_a   1.000
_cell.length_b   1.000
_cell.length_c   1.000
_cell.angle_alpha   90.00
_cell.angle_beta   90.00
_cell.angle_gamma   90.00
#
_symmetry.space_group_name_H-M   'P 1'
#
loop_
_entity.id
_entity.type
_entity.pdbx_description
1 polymer ?
#
loop_
_entity_poly.entity_id
_entity_poly.type
_entity_poly.pdbx_seq_one_letter_code
_entity_poly.pdbx_strand_id
1 'polypeptide(L)'
;MGNESSRNRASVNRSRQATNTRSNNYQRRSNQGPVRCPRCRMLLQPPVGHDRFLCPCGQMLQAPRQQQMQVRCPRCQQTLVPPPGSPIFRCSCGTALRAPMQRGPSARAIQRVPSEPRAPGGGEKVDDEMMPDDVVANQLHRPDAEQWLRNTGEDGKLHWVRLLSDKSEKKILEYENICMDDINKNVDNYTSEQLIEKLQVMGIDTEEAFQKEELKEMLRDCRNLLKKQSIKQLKASLDRTICDYSTCIEKEDLVVRLSSVGWFGEGYFSDGFVRVFKGTPSNPSMDWVPAAKFSLDPNYEKFRIRTIEIEEMCSKPFNEKVKWFRKVCRDNKVKWEDGRVHIKVRRDQLLRDSFMNFNRLEPADLRRFLRFEFLGEEGVDAGGVAREWFELVTDQCFNVDFGLFEYSGVDNICYQINPSSGIANELHEQYFLFLGRVIGKALFDQQIIRAHVTQPIFKHMLGWPITIEDIEFIDPQVYRSLLDIESVDDIESLYLDFTTNIEVFGETQTIPLKPGGENIDVTNFNRQEYMQLKMKHIILDRTKSQLAHFLRGLYDVVPEIWLSIFDYRELELLLCGLPNINVADWKNNTTYKGAYASKGVKHKVIQWFWETLEEANQEQRARFLQFCTGTSRVPVQGFRALQGSDGNIKPFNIVSTDLKTHAYPVAHTCFNRIELPLYKTREQLQKFLNQTIAMDPTGFTVE
;
A
#
# COMPACT_ATOMS: atom_id res chain seq x y z
N MET A 1 -28.67 11.61 -53.44
CA MET A 1 -29.17 10.71 -54.52
C MET A 1 -28.19 9.56 -54.64
N GLY A 2 -28.45 8.28 -54.42
CA GLY A 2 -29.61 7.51 -53.97
C GLY A 2 -29.21 6.02 -54.08
N ASN A 3 -29.75 5.19 -53.18
CA ASN A 3 -30.03 3.74 -53.33
C ASN A 3 -28.87 2.75 -53.55
N GLU A 4 -28.96 1.46 -53.23
CA GLU A 4 -29.62 0.67 -52.19
C GLU A 4 -29.14 -0.78 -52.40
N SER A 5 -28.83 -1.48 -51.29
CA SER A 5 -29.16 -2.89 -50.99
C SER A 5 -29.05 -4.05 -52.02
N SER A 6 -28.26 -5.07 -51.60
CA SER A 6 -28.65 -6.49 -51.36
C SER A 6 -28.63 -7.57 -52.48
N ARG A 7 -27.91 -8.68 -52.18
CA ARG A 7 -28.34 -10.13 -52.14
C ARG A 7 -27.11 -11.06 -52.28
N ASN A 8 -26.68 -11.84 -51.28
CA ASN A 8 -27.13 -13.17 -50.80
C ASN A 8 -27.04 -14.37 -51.79
N ARG A 9 -26.14 -15.33 -51.47
CA ARG A 9 -26.21 -16.82 -51.59
C ARG A 9 -24.86 -17.38 -51.07
N ALA A 10 -24.70 -18.13 -49.98
CA ALA A 10 -25.32 -19.36 -49.45
C ALA A 10 -24.91 -20.67 -50.18
N SER A 11 -24.00 -21.43 -49.56
CA SER A 11 -23.84 -22.91 -49.62
C SER A 11 -22.84 -23.33 -48.52
N VAL A 12 -23.25 -23.72 -47.31
CA VAL A 12 -23.66 -25.09 -46.89
C VAL A 12 -22.65 -26.18 -47.29
N ASN A 13 -21.85 -26.65 -46.33
CA ASN A 13 -21.76 -28.09 -46.09
C ASN A 13 -21.40 -28.43 -44.64
N ARG A 14 -22.10 -29.44 -44.13
CA ARG A 14 -22.06 -30.00 -42.78
C ARG A 14 -21.00 -31.09 -42.69
N SER A 15 -20.34 -31.19 -41.54
CA SER A 15 -19.97 -32.50 -40.97
C SER A 15 -19.97 -32.41 -39.45
N ARG A 16 -20.82 -33.23 -38.83
CA ARG A 16 -20.94 -33.49 -37.40
C ARG A 16 -19.77 -34.37 -36.94
N GLN A 17 -19.20 -34.06 -35.78
CA GLN A 17 -18.98 -35.03 -34.70
C GLN A 17 -18.72 -34.29 -33.39
N ALA A 18 -19.38 -34.74 -32.33
CA ALA A 18 -19.34 -34.19 -30.98
C ALA A 18 -18.28 -34.91 -30.15
N THR A 19 -17.60 -34.18 -29.24
CA THR A 19 -17.23 -34.67 -27.89
C THR A 19 -16.68 -33.53 -27.01
N ASN A 20 -17.34 -33.34 -25.86
CA ASN A 20 -16.81 -32.92 -24.56
C ASN A 20 -15.76 -31.79 -24.44
N THR A 21 -16.25 -30.58 -24.18
CA THR A 21 -15.50 -29.56 -23.43
C THR A 21 -15.96 -29.57 -21.96
N ARG A 22 -15.14 -30.14 -21.07
CA ARG A 22 -15.27 -29.97 -19.62
C ARG A 22 -14.83 -28.55 -19.25
N SER A 23 -15.81 -27.69 -18.97
CA SER A 23 -15.61 -26.46 -18.22
C SER A 23 -15.34 -26.80 -16.76
N ASN A 24 -14.06 -26.77 -16.34
CA ASN A 24 -13.67 -26.89 -14.94
C ASN A 24 -13.93 -25.55 -14.22
N ASN A 25 -15.15 -25.40 -13.69
CA ASN A 25 -15.46 -24.37 -12.72
C ASN A 25 -14.82 -24.72 -11.37
N TYR A 26 -13.95 -23.85 -10.86
CA TYR A 26 -13.57 -23.81 -9.45
C TYR A 26 -14.82 -23.53 -8.60
N GLN A 27 -15.55 -24.58 -8.20
CA GLN A 27 -16.59 -24.46 -7.18
C GLN A 27 -15.94 -24.51 -5.80
N ARG A 28 -15.80 -23.34 -5.15
CA ARG A 28 -15.76 -23.28 -3.68
C ARG A 28 -17.00 -24.03 -3.16
N ARG A 29 -16.81 -25.15 -2.45
CA ARG A 29 -17.92 -25.97 -1.95
C ARG A 29 -18.75 -25.16 -0.94
N SER A 30 -20.05 -24.96 -1.23
CA SER A 30 -21.00 -24.45 -0.25
C SER A 30 -21.19 -25.47 0.87
N ASN A 31 -21.07 -25.05 2.14
CA ASN A 31 -21.41 -25.91 3.29
C ASN A 31 -22.92 -26.18 3.43
N GLN A 32 -23.75 -25.64 2.53
CA GLN A 32 -25.19 -25.84 2.49
C GLN A 32 -25.53 -27.05 1.60
N GLY A 33 -26.43 -27.91 2.05
CA GLY A 33 -26.88 -29.08 1.28
C GLY A 33 -27.71 -28.69 0.06
N PRO A 34 -27.73 -29.52 -1.00
CA PRO A 34 -28.47 -29.22 -2.22
C PRO A 34 -29.99 -29.22 -1.99
N VAL A 35 -30.70 -28.31 -2.67
CA VAL A 35 -32.17 -28.16 -2.59
C VAL A 35 -32.80 -28.62 -3.90
N ARG A 36 -33.83 -29.46 -3.81
CA ARG A 36 -34.60 -29.88 -4.99
C ARG A 36 -35.71 -28.87 -5.27
N CYS A 37 -35.72 -28.28 -6.47
CA CYS A 37 -36.78 -27.38 -6.89
C CYS A 37 -38.13 -28.13 -6.95
N PRO A 38 -39.20 -27.67 -6.28
CA PRO A 38 -40.50 -28.33 -6.35
C PRO A 38 -41.16 -28.20 -7.72
N ARG A 39 -40.79 -27.17 -8.51
CA ARG A 39 -41.39 -26.88 -9.83
C ARG A 39 -40.75 -27.68 -10.95
N CYS A 40 -39.42 -27.68 -11.07
CA CYS A 40 -38.71 -28.37 -12.16
C CYS A 40 -37.97 -29.64 -11.73
N ARG A 41 -38.02 -30.00 -10.44
CA ARG A 41 -37.32 -31.15 -9.82
C ARG A 41 -35.79 -31.14 -9.92
N MET A 42 -35.20 -30.07 -10.47
CA MET A 42 -33.75 -29.89 -10.56
C MET A 42 -33.15 -29.76 -9.16
N LEU A 43 -32.05 -30.49 -8.93
CA LEU A 43 -31.29 -30.43 -7.70
C LEU A 43 -30.25 -29.32 -7.84
N LEU A 44 -30.32 -28.29 -6.99
CA LEU A 44 -29.49 -27.09 -7.08
C LEU A 44 -28.68 -26.89 -5.80
N GLN A 45 -27.43 -26.46 -5.96
CA GLN A 45 -26.64 -26.00 -4.82
C GLN A 45 -26.97 -24.52 -4.52
N PRO A 46 -27.29 -24.18 -3.26
CA PRO A 46 -27.45 -22.78 -2.88
C PRO A 46 -26.15 -21.98 -3.12
N PRO A 47 -26.24 -20.75 -3.63
CA PRO A 47 -25.10 -19.83 -3.65
C PRO A 47 -24.60 -19.54 -2.23
N VAL A 48 -23.29 -19.44 -2.06
CA VAL A 48 -22.66 -19.19 -0.75
C VAL A 48 -23.18 -17.87 -0.18
N GLY A 49 -23.68 -17.88 1.05
CA GLY A 49 -24.14 -16.67 1.76
C GLY A 49 -25.59 -16.24 1.46
N HIS A 50 -26.34 -16.96 0.62
CA HIS A 50 -27.73 -16.62 0.29
C HIS A 50 -28.75 -17.57 0.95
N ASP A 51 -29.68 -17.02 1.73
CA ASP A 51 -30.79 -17.79 2.34
C ASP A 51 -31.90 -18.15 1.33
N ARG A 52 -31.99 -17.41 0.22
CA ARG A 52 -32.92 -17.64 -0.89
C ARG A 52 -32.21 -17.48 -2.21
N PHE A 53 -32.56 -18.31 -3.19
CA PHE A 53 -31.97 -18.27 -4.52
C PHE A 53 -32.97 -18.71 -5.60
N LEU A 54 -32.78 -18.20 -6.81
CA LEU A 54 -33.65 -18.49 -7.95
C LEU A 54 -33.23 -19.76 -8.66
N CYS A 55 -34.19 -20.66 -8.85
CA CYS A 55 -34.06 -21.74 -9.81
C CYS A 55 -34.18 -21.17 -11.24
N PRO A 56 -33.47 -21.72 -12.24
CA PRO A 56 -33.62 -21.33 -13.65
C PRO A 56 -35.05 -21.37 -14.20
N CYS A 57 -35.96 -22.14 -13.59
CA CYS A 57 -37.39 -22.13 -13.96
C CYS A 57 -38.20 -20.96 -13.36
N GLY A 58 -37.54 -19.99 -12.73
CA GLY A 58 -38.15 -18.83 -12.08
C GLY A 58 -38.67 -19.07 -10.66
N GLN A 59 -38.53 -20.30 -10.11
CA GLN A 59 -38.97 -20.61 -8.75
C GLN A 59 -37.95 -20.11 -7.71
N MET A 60 -38.39 -19.29 -6.76
CA MET A 60 -37.59 -18.94 -5.59
C MET A 60 -37.48 -20.15 -4.64
N LEU A 61 -36.26 -20.53 -4.27
CA LEU A 61 -35.94 -21.63 -3.36
C LEU A 61 -35.31 -21.08 -2.08
N GLN A 62 -35.51 -21.79 -0.97
CA GLN A 62 -34.91 -21.47 0.32
C GLN A 62 -33.80 -22.46 0.63
N ALA A 63 -32.63 -21.95 1.01
CA ALA A 63 -31.50 -22.77 1.41
C ALA A 63 -31.81 -23.52 2.73
N PRO A 64 -31.26 -24.74 2.94
CA PRO A 64 -31.46 -25.45 4.19
C PRO A 64 -30.83 -24.65 5.34
N ARG A 65 -31.60 -24.34 6.38
CA ARG A 65 -31.07 -23.69 7.59
C ARG A 65 -29.98 -24.58 8.19
N GLN A 66 -28.73 -24.12 8.15
CA GLN A 66 -27.69 -24.72 8.98
C GLN A 66 -28.05 -24.48 10.44
N GLN A 67 -28.04 -25.52 11.27
CA GLN A 67 -27.90 -25.30 12.71
C GLN A 67 -26.55 -24.59 12.90
N GLN A 68 -26.57 -23.29 13.18
CA GLN A 68 -25.37 -22.54 13.52
C GLN A 68 -24.81 -23.15 14.80
N MET A 69 -23.74 -23.94 14.66
CA MET A 69 -23.07 -24.54 15.81
C MET A 69 -22.39 -23.43 16.61
N GLN A 70 -22.82 -23.25 17.85
CA GLN A 70 -22.30 -22.23 18.74
C GLN A 70 -21.21 -22.84 19.65
N VAL A 71 -20.14 -22.09 19.87
CA VAL A 71 -19.04 -22.47 20.78
C VAL A 71 -19.01 -21.49 21.94
N ARG A 72 -19.05 -22.02 23.16
CA ARG A 72 -18.95 -21.21 24.37
C ARG A 72 -17.49 -21.04 24.77
N CYS A 73 -17.05 -19.79 24.90
CA CYS A 73 -15.69 -19.48 25.33
C CYS A 73 -15.49 -19.92 26.80
N PRO A 74 -14.49 -20.74 27.13
CA PRO A 74 -14.28 -21.20 28.50
C PRO A 74 -13.83 -20.07 29.43
N ARG A 75 -13.22 -19.01 28.89
CA ARG A 75 -12.68 -17.87 29.66
C ARG A 75 -13.72 -16.81 30.04
N CYS A 76 -14.51 -16.32 29.09
CA CYS A 76 -15.50 -15.26 29.34
C CYS A 76 -16.96 -15.73 29.23
N GLN A 77 -17.19 -17.03 29.01
CA GLN A 77 -18.52 -17.64 28.88
C GLN A 77 -19.39 -17.12 27.72
N GLN A 78 -18.85 -16.25 26.86
CA GLN A 78 -19.51 -15.74 25.67
C GLN A 78 -19.75 -16.87 24.67
N THR A 79 -20.96 -16.94 24.12
CA THR A 79 -21.34 -17.91 23.10
C THR A 79 -21.14 -17.29 21.73
N LEU A 80 -20.33 -17.92 20.88
CA LEU A 80 -19.90 -17.38 19.60
C LEU A 80 -20.22 -18.35 18.47
N VAL A 81 -20.53 -17.79 17.30
CA VAL A 81 -20.67 -18.56 16.05
C VAL A 81 -19.32 -18.55 15.33
N PRO A 82 -18.76 -19.72 14.95
CA PRO A 82 -17.52 -19.76 14.19
C PRO A 82 -17.65 -19.04 12.84
N PRO A 83 -16.65 -18.24 12.43
CA PRO A 83 -16.60 -17.68 11.08
C PRO A 83 -16.58 -18.80 10.01
N PRO A 84 -17.23 -18.60 8.84
CA PRO A 84 -17.25 -19.60 7.78
C PRO A 84 -15.83 -19.94 7.30
N GLY A 85 -15.46 -21.23 7.32
CA GLY A 85 -14.18 -21.71 6.79
C GLY A 85 -12.97 -21.59 7.73
N SER A 86 -13.13 -21.01 8.92
CA SER A 86 -12.04 -20.87 9.89
C SER A 86 -12.05 -22.01 10.92
N PRO A 87 -11.05 -22.92 10.94
CA PRO A 87 -10.99 -24.02 11.91
C PRO A 87 -10.70 -23.52 13.34
N ILE A 88 -10.07 -22.35 13.47
CA ILE A 88 -9.75 -21.68 14.72
C ILE A 88 -10.19 -20.21 14.59
N PHE A 89 -10.81 -19.68 15.65
CA PHE A 89 -11.24 -18.28 15.72
C PHE A 89 -11.04 -17.73 17.14
N ARG A 90 -10.91 -16.42 17.30
CA ARG A 90 -10.67 -15.81 18.62
C ARG A 90 -11.94 -15.23 19.21
N CYS A 91 -12.11 -15.45 20.51
CA CYS A 91 -13.06 -14.69 21.32
C CYS A 91 -12.51 -13.27 21.57
N SER A 92 -13.40 -12.31 21.77
CA SER A 92 -13.12 -10.95 22.27
C SER A 92 -12.15 -10.88 23.46
N CYS A 93 -12.14 -11.89 24.34
CA CYS A 93 -11.21 -11.99 25.47
C CYS A 93 -9.81 -12.56 25.11
N GLY A 94 -9.49 -12.68 23.82
CA GLY A 94 -8.23 -13.18 23.29
C GLY A 94 -8.08 -14.70 23.23
N THR A 95 -9.04 -15.46 23.79
CA THR A 95 -9.00 -16.93 23.83
C THR A 95 -9.21 -17.52 22.44
N ALA A 96 -8.29 -18.35 21.97
CA ALA A 96 -8.45 -19.12 20.74
C ALA A 96 -9.47 -20.26 20.96
N LEU A 97 -10.49 -20.31 20.12
CA LEU A 97 -11.56 -21.29 20.11
C LEU A 97 -11.49 -22.10 18.82
N ARG A 98 -11.83 -23.38 18.89
CA ARG A 98 -11.82 -24.27 17.73
C ARG A 98 -13.25 -24.54 17.31
N ALA A 99 -13.54 -24.41 16.02
CA ALA A 99 -14.86 -24.76 15.48
C ALA A 99 -15.11 -26.28 15.67
N PRO A 100 -16.33 -26.73 16.02
CA PRO A 100 -16.63 -28.14 16.14
C PRO A 100 -16.49 -28.79 14.76
N MET A 101 -15.57 -29.74 14.60
CA MET A 101 -15.48 -30.52 13.37
C MET A 101 -16.74 -31.37 13.22
N GLN A 102 -17.42 -31.28 12.08
CA GLN A 102 -18.43 -32.29 11.72
C GLN A 102 -17.69 -33.63 11.58
N ARG A 103 -17.96 -34.56 12.51
CA ARG A 103 -17.30 -35.87 12.54
C ARG A 103 -17.78 -36.74 11.37
N GLY A 104 -16.92 -36.95 10.37
CA GLY A 104 -16.81 -38.24 9.67
C GLY A 104 -16.00 -39.25 10.52
N PRO A 105 -16.01 -40.56 10.21
CA PRO A 105 -15.66 -41.59 11.17
C PRO A 105 -14.16 -41.64 11.53
N SER A 106 -13.90 -41.48 12.84
CA SER A 106 -12.85 -42.05 13.71
C SER A 106 -11.38 -42.19 13.25
N ALA A 107 -10.48 -41.51 13.99
CA ALA A 107 -9.32 -42.17 14.61
C ALA A 107 -8.84 -41.40 15.87
N ARG A 108 -8.55 -42.18 16.93
CA ARG A 108 -7.98 -41.88 18.27
C ARG A 108 -6.53 -41.34 18.16
N ALA A 109 -5.85 -40.74 19.16
CA ALA A 109 -6.10 -40.14 20.48
C ALA A 109 -4.73 -39.57 21.00
N ILE A 110 -4.74 -38.92 22.19
CA ILE A 110 -3.59 -38.69 23.13
C ILE A 110 -2.72 -37.45 22.79
N GLN A 111 -2.35 -36.49 23.66
CA GLN A 111 -2.41 -36.29 25.13
C GLN A 111 -2.41 -34.77 25.46
N ARG A 112 -2.60 -34.42 26.74
CA ARG A 112 -2.87 -33.07 27.26
C ARG A 112 -1.97 -32.78 28.48
N VAL A 113 -1.75 -31.47 28.74
CA VAL A 113 -1.35 -30.73 29.99
C VAL A 113 0.11 -30.90 30.49
N PRO A 114 0.74 -29.92 31.22
CA PRO A 114 0.17 -28.72 31.86
C PRO A 114 0.92 -27.36 31.77
N SER A 115 0.15 -26.34 32.18
CA SER A 115 0.44 -24.92 32.38
C SER A 115 0.81 -24.58 33.83
N GLU A 116 1.60 -23.52 34.06
CA GLU A 116 1.56 -22.55 35.20
C GLU A 116 2.76 -21.56 35.12
N PRO A 117 2.84 -20.43 35.85
CA PRO A 117 1.82 -19.52 36.38
C PRO A 117 2.09 -18.03 36.04
N ARG A 118 1.11 -17.15 36.32
CA ARG A 118 1.22 -15.66 36.26
C ARG A 118 1.61 -15.09 37.63
N ALA A 119 2.32 -13.96 37.61
CA ALA A 119 2.53 -13.04 38.74
C ALA A 119 2.10 -11.59 38.36
N PRO A 120 1.87 -10.69 39.33
CA PRO A 120 0.73 -9.77 39.37
C PRO A 120 1.02 -8.35 38.86
N GLY A 121 -0.08 -7.61 38.61
CA GLY A 121 -0.08 -6.25 38.12
C GLY A 121 0.30 -5.18 39.15
N GLY A 122 0.87 -4.10 38.64
CA GLY A 122 0.92 -2.79 39.28
C GLY A 122 0.13 -1.82 38.41
N GLY A 123 -0.94 -1.27 38.96
CA GLY A 123 -1.67 -0.16 38.34
C GLY A 123 -1.09 1.15 38.83
N GLU A 124 -0.66 2.00 37.90
CA GLU A 124 -0.46 3.42 38.15
C GLU A 124 -1.48 4.20 37.34
N LYS A 125 -2.17 5.11 38.03
CA LYS A 125 -3.07 6.10 37.48
C LYS A 125 -2.22 7.09 36.68
N VAL A 126 -2.56 7.30 35.41
CA VAL A 126 -2.03 8.40 34.61
C VAL A 126 -3.11 9.48 34.61
N ASP A 127 -2.73 10.64 35.11
CA ASP A 127 -3.57 11.83 35.16
C ASP A 127 -3.91 12.32 33.73
N ASP A 128 -5.15 12.76 33.55
CA ASP A 128 -5.71 13.32 32.31
C ASP A 128 -5.04 14.67 31.98
N GLU A 129 -3.88 14.63 31.33
CA GLU A 129 -3.37 15.75 30.55
C GLU A 129 -3.59 15.52 29.05
N MET A 130 -4.16 16.55 28.42
CA MET A 130 -4.49 16.67 27.01
C MET A 130 -3.29 16.28 26.12
N MET A 131 -3.40 15.18 25.37
CA MET A 131 -2.36 14.73 24.43
C MET A 131 -2.17 15.75 23.29
N PRO A 132 -0.98 16.35 23.10
CA PRO A 132 -0.71 17.25 21.98
C PRO A 132 -0.85 16.52 20.64
N ASP A 133 -1.30 17.24 19.60
CA ASP A 133 -1.47 16.72 18.22
C ASP A 133 -0.20 16.07 17.63
N ASP A 134 0.97 16.42 18.17
CA ASP A 134 2.26 15.86 17.79
C ASP A 134 2.42 14.39 18.21
N VAL A 135 1.63 13.89 19.17
CA VAL A 135 1.77 12.53 19.70
C VAL A 135 1.30 11.45 18.73
N VAL A 136 0.29 11.69 17.88
CA VAL A 136 -0.15 10.67 16.90
C VAL A 136 0.85 10.52 15.75
N ALA A 137 1.48 11.62 15.32
CA ALA A 137 2.56 11.61 14.35
C ALA A 137 3.88 11.09 14.96
N ASN A 138 4.19 11.47 16.21
CA ASN A 138 5.40 11.02 16.92
C ASN A 138 5.29 9.58 17.45
N GLN A 139 4.08 9.01 17.64
CA GLN A 139 3.90 7.59 17.97
C GLN A 139 4.12 6.66 16.77
N LEU A 140 4.06 7.19 15.54
CA LEU A 140 4.48 6.48 14.33
C LEU A 140 5.98 6.61 14.07
N HIS A 141 6.66 7.59 14.70
CA HIS A 141 8.11 7.62 14.81
C HIS A 141 8.54 6.52 15.80
N ARG A 142 8.76 5.30 15.30
CA ARG A 142 9.81 4.49 15.90
C ARG A 142 11.13 5.17 15.54
N PRO A 143 11.93 5.63 16.51
CA PRO A 143 13.33 5.92 16.25
C PRO A 143 14.02 4.57 16.03
N ASP A 144 13.82 3.97 14.87
CA ASP A 144 14.66 2.85 14.46
C ASP A 144 16.05 3.45 14.23
N ALA A 145 17.05 2.84 14.86
CA ALA A 145 18.42 3.34 14.95
C ALA A 145 19.19 3.35 13.61
N GLU A 146 18.47 3.22 12.49
CA GLU A 146 18.98 3.05 11.13
C GLU A 146 18.16 3.84 10.09
N GLN A 147 17.98 5.15 10.33
CA GLN A 147 17.11 5.98 9.48
C GLN A 147 17.83 6.45 8.21
N TRP A 148 17.17 6.28 7.04
CA TRP A 148 17.54 6.95 5.79
C TRP A 148 17.15 8.43 5.85
N LEU A 149 18.09 9.30 5.51
CA LEU A 149 17.94 10.74 5.45
C LEU A 149 18.28 11.25 4.04
N ARG A 150 17.62 12.33 3.63
CA ARG A 150 18.03 13.11 2.46
C ARG A 150 18.99 14.20 2.89
N ASN A 151 20.14 14.29 2.24
CA ASN A 151 21.13 15.34 2.47
C ASN A 151 21.49 16.05 1.16
N THR A 152 21.77 17.34 1.22
CA THR A 152 22.29 18.09 0.07
C THR A 152 23.79 17.83 -0.06
N GLY A 153 24.23 17.25 -1.18
CA GLY A 153 25.64 17.07 -1.50
C GLY A 153 26.33 18.38 -1.87
N GLU A 154 27.67 18.36 -1.94
CA GLU A 154 28.46 19.51 -2.41
C GLU A 154 28.12 19.92 -3.85
N ASP A 155 27.57 18.99 -4.64
CA ASP A 155 27.09 19.21 -6.00
C ASP A 155 25.69 19.87 -6.06
N GLY A 156 25.08 20.16 -4.91
CA GLY A 156 23.76 20.77 -4.77
C GLY A 156 22.59 19.82 -5.03
N LYS A 157 22.85 18.51 -5.21
CA LYS A 157 21.82 17.47 -5.40
C LYS A 157 21.44 16.81 -4.08
N LEU A 158 20.30 16.14 -4.07
CA LEU A 158 19.86 15.35 -2.92
C LEU A 158 20.37 13.91 -3.02
N HIS A 159 20.99 13.43 -1.95
CA HIS A 159 21.48 12.06 -1.79
C HIS A 159 20.82 11.37 -0.60
N TRP A 160 20.72 10.05 -0.66
CA TRP A 160 20.32 9.21 0.46
C TRP A 160 21.52 8.88 1.35
N VAL A 161 21.38 9.11 2.64
CA VAL A 161 22.38 8.80 3.67
C VAL A 161 21.72 7.92 4.73
N ARG A 162 22.36 6.81 5.11
CA ARG A 162 21.90 5.95 6.20
C ARG A 162 22.64 6.32 7.48
N LEU A 163 21.92 6.51 8.58
CA LEU A 163 22.51 6.60 9.91
C LEU A 163 22.73 5.19 10.47
N LEU A 164 23.87 4.93 11.11
CA LEU A 164 24.13 3.69 11.84
C LEU A 164 23.88 3.89 13.34
N SER A 165 23.59 2.80 14.05
CA SER A 165 23.14 2.80 15.44
C SER A 165 24.19 3.20 16.48
N ASP A 166 25.45 3.46 16.10
CA ASP A 166 26.49 3.92 17.02
C ASP A 166 26.35 5.43 17.28
N LYS A 167 25.52 5.73 18.29
CA LYS A 167 25.28 7.08 18.83
C LYS A 167 26.59 7.80 19.18
N SER A 168 27.18 8.55 18.25
CA SER A 168 27.94 9.80 18.52
C SER A 168 28.54 10.47 17.29
N GLU A 169 28.59 9.82 16.12
CA GLU A 169 29.04 10.48 14.88
C GLU A 169 27.99 10.31 13.79
N LYS A 170 27.64 11.40 13.09
CA LYS A 170 26.99 11.29 11.78
C LYS A 170 28.01 10.68 10.82
N LYS A 171 28.28 9.38 10.91
CA LYS A 171 29.02 8.68 9.87
C LYS A 171 28.11 8.57 8.67
N ILE A 172 28.27 9.52 7.76
CA ILE A 172 27.90 9.34 6.36
C ILE A 172 28.71 8.12 5.93
N LEU A 173 28.06 7.08 5.42
CA LEU A 173 28.76 6.10 4.60
C LEU A 173 29.25 6.85 3.35
N GLU A 174 30.40 7.51 3.47
CA GLU A 174 31.24 7.79 2.34
C GLU A 174 31.77 6.43 1.93
N TYR A 175 31.08 5.81 0.97
CA TYR A 175 31.57 4.63 0.28
C TYR A 175 32.82 5.07 -0.49
N GLU A 176 33.95 5.22 0.20
CA GLU A 176 35.23 5.02 -0.44
C GLU A 176 35.17 3.61 -1.01
N ASN A 177 34.97 3.52 -2.33
CA ASN A 177 35.01 2.26 -3.05
C ASN A 177 36.19 1.46 -2.50
N ILE A 178 35.93 0.28 -1.95
CA ILE A 178 37.01 -0.56 -1.44
C ILE A 178 37.86 -0.97 -2.64
N CYS A 179 38.92 -0.20 -2.88
CA CYS A 179 39.88 -0.44 -3.93
C CYS A 179 40.79 -1.57 -3.45
N MET A 180 40.67 -2.76 -4.05
CA MET A 180 41.53 -3.89 -3.69
C MET A 180 43.02 -3.57 -3.88
N ASP A 181 43.39 -2.64 -4.76
CA ASP A 181 44.79 -2.21 -4.90
C ASP A 181 45.26 -1.35 -3.72
N ASP A 182 44.39 -0.52 -3.13
CA ASP A 182 44.69 0.20 -1.90
C ASP A 182 44.69 -0.73 -0.69
N ILE A 183 43.81 -1.73 -0.68
CA ILE A 183 43.86 -2.81 0.29
C ILE A 183 45.19 -3.54 0.21
N ASN A 184 45.66 -3.95 -0.97
CA ASN A 184 46.88 -4.75 -1.07
C ASN A 184 48.14 -3.96 -0.75
N LYS A 185 48.18 -2.66 -1.06
CA LYS A 185 49.29 -1.79 -0.68
C LYS A 185 49.34 -1.53 0.83
N ASN A 186 48.20 -1.60 1.51
CA ASN A 186 48.07 -1.23 2.92
C ASN A 186 47.61 -2.39 3.83
N VAL A 187 47.50 -3.63 3.32
CA VAL A 187 46.97 -4.78 4.08
C VAL A 187 47.79 -5.05 5.34
N ASP A 188 49.09 -4.78 5.25
CA ASP A 188 50.00 -4.90 6.39
C ASP A 188 49.85 -3.78 7.41
N ASN A 189 49.31 -2.63 6.99
CA ASN A 189 49.09 -1.43 7.80
C ASN A 189 47.71 -1.40 8.48
N TYR A 190 46.74 -2.19 8.04
CA TYR A 190 45.41 -2.24 8.64
C TYR A 190 45.42 -2.84 10.05
N THR A 191 44.55 -2.37 10.94
CA THR A 191 44.29 -3.02 12.24
C THR A 191 43.49 -4.30 12.05
N SER A 192 43.44 -5.18 13.07
CA SER A 192 42.61 -6.39 13.00
C SER A 192 41.13 -6.05 12.81
N GLU A 193 40.65 -4.98 13.44
CA GLU A 193 39.27 -4.47 13.28
C GLU A 193 39.01 -4.02 11.84
N GLN A 194 39.94 -3.27 11.22
CA GLN A 194 39.83 -2.86 9.82
C GLN A 194 39.89 -4.04 8.84
N LEU A 195 40.64 -5.10 9.17
CA LEU A 195 40.70 -6.32 8.37
C LEU A 195 39.40 -7.12 8.49
N ILE A 196 38.86 -7.28 9.70
CA ILE A 196 37.57 -7.93 9.96
C ILE A 196 36.46 -7.19 9.23
N GLU A 197 36.38 -5.87 9.38
CA GLU A 197 35.40 -5.04 8.68
C GLU A 197 35.48 -5.26 7.17
N LYS A 198 36.69 -5.20 6.58
CA LYS A 198 36.89 -5.42 5.14
C LYS A 198 36.55 -6.84 4.67
N LEU A 199 36.82 -7.87 5.46
CA LEU A 199 36.48 -9.27 5.16
C LEU A 199 34.97 -9.53 5.29
N GLN A 200 34.34 -8.97 6.31
CA GLN A 200 32.89 -9.03 6.51
C GLN A 200 32.14 -8.27 5.42
N VAL A 201 32.68 -7.15 4.92
CA VAL A 201 32.18 -6.47 3.71
C VAL A 201 32.21 -7.39 2.49
N MET A 202 33.20 -8.28 2.43
CA MET A 202 33.35 -9.28 1.37
C MET A 202 32.58 -10.58 1.66
N GLY A 203 31.75 -10.62 2.71
CA GLY A 203 30.91 -11.77 3.07
C GLY A 203 31.71 -12.97 3.56
N ILE A 204 32.94 -12.74 4.02
CA ILE A 204 33.85 -13.76 4.51
C ILE A 204 33.72 -13.82 6.02
N ASP A 205 33.36 -15.00 6.53
CA ASP A 205 33.31 -15.26 7.96
C ASP A 205 34.72 -15.21 8.56
N THR A 206 34.87 -14.44 9.64
CA THR A 206 36.13 -14.23 10.35
C THR A 206 36.13 -14.84 11.75
N GLU A 207 35.07 -15.56 12.15
CA GLU A 207 34.95 -16.13 13.51
C GLU A 207 36.04 -17.15 13.83
N GLU A 208 36.57 -17.84 12.83
CA GLU A 208 37.67 -18.81 12.96
C GLU A 208 39.07 -18.17 12.90
N ALA A 209 39.17 -16.87 12.60
CA ALA A 209 40.44 -16.16 12.50
C ALA A 209 40.80 -15.53 13.85
N PHE A 210 41.75 -16.13 14.56
CA PHE A 210 42.18 -15.69 15.88
C PHE A 210 43.37 -14.72 15.82
N GLN A 211 44.06 -14.69 14.67
CA GLN A 211 45.27 -13.89 14.48
C GLN A 211 45.16 -12.92 13.30
N LYS A 212 45.82 -11.77 13.45
CA LYS A 212 45.87 -10.72 12.41
C LYS A 212 46.43 -11.25 11.08
N GLU A 213 47.39 -12.17 11.11
CA GLU A 213 47.96 -12.75 9.89
C GLU A 213 46.99 -13.68 9.15
N GLU A 214 46.12 -14.40 9.87
CA GLU A 214 45.07 -15.23 9.25
C GLU A 214 44.06 -14.34 8.51
N LEU A 215 43.65 -13.22 9.12
CA LEU A 215 42.79 -12.22 8.47
C LEU A 215 43.44 -11.63 7.20
N LYS A 216 44.75 -11.35 7.22
CA LYS A 216 45.48 -10.89 6.03
C LYS A 216 45.55 -11.96 4.94
N GLU A 217 45.75 -13.21 5.32
CA GLU A 217 45.81 -14.35 4.40
C GLU A 217 44.47 -14.58 3.71
N MET A 218 43.37 -14.58 4.48
CA MET A 218 42.01 -14.65 3.96
C MET A 218 41.72 -13.54 2.93
N LEU A 219 42.17 -12.31 3.21
CA LEU A 219 41.99 -11.16 2.30
C LEU A 219 42.82 -11.30 1.01
N ARG A 220 44.04 -11.86 1.12
CA ARG A 220 44.93 -12.14 -0.01
C ARG A 220 44.39 -13.28 -0.88
N ASP A 221 43.77 -14.29 -0.27
CA ASP A 221 43.22 -15.46 -0.98
C ASP A 221 42.02 -15.11 -1.86
N CYS A 222 41.18 -14.16 -1.46
CA CYS A 222 40.11 -13.65 -2.31
C CYS A 222 40.64 -13.04 -3.62
N ARG A 223 41.78 -12.34 -3.60
CA ARG A 223 42.42 -11.83 -4.82
C ARG A 223 42.99 -12.97 -5.67
N ASN A 224 43.56 -13.98 -5.04
CA ASN A 224 44.10 -15.14 -5.73
C ASN A 224 43.01 -15.92 -6.48
N LEU A 225 41.79 -15.99 -5.94
CA LEU A 225 40.64 -16.60 -6.61
C LEU A 225 40.23 -15.86 -7.89
N LEU A 226 40.20 -14.52 -7.87
CA LEU A 226 39.91 -13.72 -9.09
C LEU A 226 41.00 -13.88 -10.15
N LYS A 227 42.28 -13.89 -9.74
CA LYS A 227 43.42 -14.11 -10.65
C LYS A 227 43.37 -15.49 -11.33
N LYS A 228 42.78 -16.49 -10.68
CA LYS A 228 42.60 -17.84 -11.23
C LYS A 228 41.49 -17.92 -12.29
N GLN A 229 40.58 -16.95 -12.36
CA GLN A 229 39.52 -16.94 -13.37
C GLN A 229 40.06 -16.62 -14.78
N SER A 230 39.40 -17.15 -15.80
CA SER A 230 39.70 -16.83 -17.20
C SER A 230 39.20 -15.42 -17.58
N ILE A 231 39.79 -14.82 -18.62
CA ILE A 231 39.32 -13.52 -19.17
C ILE A 231 37.82 -13.56 -19.49
N LYS A 232 37.33 -14.69 -20.02
CA LYS A 232 35.91 -14.88 -20.34
C LYS A 232 35.03 -14.83 -19.09
N GLN A 233 35.46 -15.46 -17.99
CA GLN A 233 34.73 -15.44 -16.72
C GLN A 233 34.76 -14.05 -16.08
N LEU A 234 35.90 -13.36 -16.13
CA LEU A 234 36.04 -11.99 -15.62
C LEU A 234 35.16 -11.00 -16.39
N LYS A 235 35.14 -11.06 -17.73
CA LYS A 235 34.25 -10.23 -18.56
C LYS A 235 32.78 -10.54 -18.30
N ALA A 236 32.39 -11.82 -18.23
CA ALA A 236 31.01 -12.20 -17.93
C ALA A 236 30.55 -11.76 -16.53
N SER A 237 31.46 -11.70 -15.56
CA SER A 237 31.16 -11.14 -14.23
C SER A 237 31.08 -9.62 -14.26
N LEU A 238 31.92 -8.93 -15.03
CA LEU A 238 31.81 -7.48 -15.25
C LEU A 238 30.55 -7.09 -16.03
N ASP A 239 30.11 -7.90 -17.00
CA ASP A 239 28.85 -7.72 -17.75
C ASP A 239 27.61 -7.82 -16.86
N ARG A 240 27.73 -8.52 -15.72
CA ARG A 240 26.70 -8.59 -14.68
C ARG A 240 26.73 -7.38 -13.74
N THR A 241 27.74 -6.53 -13.86
CA THR A 241 27.82 -5.22 -13.21
C THR A 241 27.51 -4.11 -14.22
N ILE A 242 27.23 -2.90 -13.75
CA ILE A 242 26.97 -1.72 -14.63
C ILE A 242 28.30 -1.04 -15.02
N CYS A 243 29.44 -1.69 -14.78
CA CYS A 243 30.75 -1.08 -14.91
C CYS A 243 31.27 -1.14 -16.35
N ASP A 244 31.64 0.01 -16.91
CA ASP A 244 32.33 0.07 -18.19
C ASP A 244 33.78 -0.43 -18.04
N TYR A 245 34.07 -1.54 -18.72
CA TYR A 245 35.39 -2.15 -18.79
C TYR A 245 35.97 -2.12 -20.21
N SER A 246 35.42 -1.27 -21.10
CA SER A 246 35.92 -1.08 -22.47
C SER A 246 37.38 -0.60 -22.54
N THR A 247 37.87 -0.01 -21.46
CA THR A 247 39.25 0.46 -21.29
C THR A 247 40.20 -0.61 -20.73
N CYS A 248 39.70 -1.79 -20.35
CA CYS A 248 40.52 -2.89 -19.83
C CYS A 248 41.13 -3.69 -20.98
N ILE A 249 42.45 -3.64 -21.11
CA ILE A 249 43.19 -4.24 -22.24
C ILE A 249 43.76 -5.59 -21.80
N GLU A 250 44.33 -5.65 -20.60
CA GLU A 250 44.93 -6.84 -20.04
C GLU A 250 44.00 -7.59 -19.09
N LYS A 251 44.29 -8.88 -18.85
CA LYS A 251 43.55 -9.69 -17.86
C LYS A 251 43.62 -9.04 -16.48
N GLU A 252 44.77 -8.47 -16.13
CA GLU A 252 44.96 -7.81 -14.84
C GLU A 252 44.07 -6.56 -14.72
N ASP A 253 43.86 -5.81 -15.81
CA ASP A 253 42.92 -4.67 -15.83
C ASP A 253 41.48 -5.10 -15.54
N LEU A 254 41.07 -6.29 -16.01
CA LEU A 254 39.75 -6.86 -15.72
C LEU A 254 39.64 -7.32 -14.28
N VAL A 255 40.69 -7.95 -13.74
CA VAL A 255 40.76 -8.32 -12.31
C VAL A 255 40.68 -7.08 -11.44
N VAL A 256 41.45 -6.02 -11.76
CA VAL A 256 41.44 -4.74 -11.05
C VAL A 256 40.07 -4.07 -11.14
N ARG A 257 39.49 -4.01 -12.35
CA ARG A 257 38.17 -3.41 -12.56
C ARG A 257 37.09 -4.14 -11.76
N LEU A 258 37.09 -5.47 -11.81
CA LEU A 258 36.13 -6.33 -11.10
C LEU A 258 36.34 -6.30 -9.59
N SER A 259 37.58 -6.10 -9.14
CA SER A 259 37.93 -5.87 -7.74
C SER A 259 37.55 -4.47 -7.24
N SER A 260 37.45 -3.48 -8.13
CA SER A 260 37.10 -2.08 -7.79
C SER A 260 35.59 -1.83 -7.67
N VAL A 261 34.75 -2.75 -8.16
CA VAL A 261 33.28 -2.69 -8.07
C VAL A 261 32.70 -3.43 -6.86
N GLY A 262 33.57 -4.03 -6.02
CA GLY A 262 33.19 -4.96 -4.95
C GLY A 262 32.97 -6.37 -5.49
N TRP A 263 33.31 -7.39 -4.68
CA TRP A 263 32.98 -8.81 -5.00
C TRP A 263 31.48 -9.03 -5.15
N PHE A 264 30.68 -8.18 -4.50
CA PHE A 264 29.27 -8.00 -4.73
C PHE A 264 29.11 -6.70 -5.52
N GLY A 265 28.49 -6.79 -6.70
CA GLY A 265 28.18 -5.59 -7.48
C GLY A 265 27.40 -4.60 -6.60
N GLU A 266 27.99 -3.44 -6.37
CA GLU A 266 27.35 -2.23 -5.86
C GLU A 266 26.33 -2.41 -4.71
N GLY A 267 26.83 -2.29 -3.46
CA GLY A 267 26.00 -2.12 -2.27
C GLY A 267 25.72 -3.45 -1.56
N TYR A 268 25.73 -3.42 -0.23
CA TYR A 268 25.22 -4.52 0.55
C TYR A 268 23.74 -4.72 0.22
N PHE A 269 23.29 -5.95 0.33
CA PHE A 269 21.87 -6.30 0.28
C PHE A 269 20.99 -5.44 1.22
N SER A 270 21.57 -4.97 2.32
CA SER A 270 20.94 -4.07 3.29
C SER A 270 20.87 -2.60 2.85
N ASP A 271 21.61 -2.17 1.83
CA ASP A 271 21.67 -0.75 1.39
C ASP A 271 20.47 -0.34 0.54
N GLY A 272 19.71 -1.31 0.02
CA GLY A 272 18.49 -1.09 -0.71
C GLY A 272 18.64 -0.39 -2.06
N PHE A 273 17.50 -0.30 -2.76
CA PHE A 273 17.43 0.21 -4.12
C PHE A 273 16.49 1.40 -4.22
N VAL A 274 16.87 2.35 -5.06
CA VAL A 274 16.05 3.51 -5.43
C VAL A 274 15.77 3.44 -6.92
N ARG A 275 14.57 3.87 -7.31
CA ARG A 275 14.19 3.92 -8.72
C ARG A 275 14.87 5.08 -9.45
N VAL A 276 15.08 4.91 -10.76
CA VAL A 276 15.48 5.96 -11.69
C VAL A 276 14.62 5.86 -12.94
N PHE A 277 14.06 6.97 -13.41
CA PHE A 277 13.30 6.99 -14.66
C PHE A 277 14.26 7.01 -15.87
N LYS A 278 14.03 6.12 -16.84
CA LYS A 278 14.76 6.08 -18.12
C LYS A 278 13.87 6.27 -19.35
N GLY A 279 12.55 6.33 -19.14
CA GLY A 279 11.58 6.40 -20.23
C GLY A 279 11.23 7.81 -20.69
N THR A 280 10.41 7.87 -21.73
CA THR A 280 9.83 9.12 -22.23
C THR A 280 8.49 9.39 -21.54
N PRO A 281 7.96 10.63 -21.56
CA PRO A 281 6.63 10.91 -21.03
C PRO A 281 5.51 10.02 -21.61
N SER A 282 5.65 9.57 -22.86
CA SER A 282 4.71 8.70 -23.59
C SER A 282 4.93 7.20 -23.37
N ASN A 283 6.11 6.81 -22.90
CA ASN A 283 6.44 5.43 -22.60
C ASN A 283 7.33 5.42 -21.34
N PRO A 284 6.72 5.53 -20.15
CA PRO A 284 7.46 5.61 -18.90
C PRO A 284 8.13 4.27 -18.63
N SER A 285 9.44 4.33 -18.40
CA SER A 285 10.24 3.19 -17.98
C SER A 285 11.13 3.61 -16.82
N MET A 286 11.51 2.63 -16.03
CA MET A 286 12.23 2.81 -14.79
C MET A 286 13.39 1.83 -14.75
N ASP A 287 14.32 2.02 -13.84
CA ASP A 287 15.38 1.09 -13.46
C ASP A 287 15.69 1.27 -11.97
N TRP A 288 16.51 0.39 -11.45
CA TRP A 288 16.90 0.38 -10.04
C TRP A 288 18.39 0.65 -9.93
N VAL A 289 18.75 1.60 -9.08
CA VAL A 289 20.14 1.87 -8.71
C VAL A 289 20.28 1.66 -7.20
N PRO A 290 21.46 1.23 -6.72
CA PRO A 290 21.75 1.21 -5.29
C PRO A 290 21.49 2.60 -4.69
N ALA A 291 20.89 2.65 -3.50
CA ALA A 291 20.55 3.91 -2.85
C ALA A 291 21.75 4.86 -2.68
N ALA A 292 22.92 4.29 -2.39
CA ALA A 292 24.20 5.00 -2.29
C ALA A 292 24.63 5.76 -3.55
N LYS A 293 24.17 5.32 -4.73
CA LYS A 293 24.53 5.91 -6.04
C LYS A 293 23.46 6.86 -6.57
N PHE A 294 22.33 6.98 -5.86
CA PHE A 294 21.25 7.85 -6.26
C PHE A 294 21.61 9.32 -6.01
N SER A 295 21.26 10.17 -6.98
CA SER A 295 21.23 11.62 -6.81
C SER A 295 20.00 12.17 -7.50
N LEU A 296 19.31 13.10 -6.85
CA LEU A 296 18.17 13.82 -7.42
C LEU A 296 18.57 15.26 -7.69
N ASP A 297 18.51 15.68 -8.95
CA ASP A 297 18.70 17.08 -9.35
C ASP A 297 17.37 17.85 -9.20
N PRO A 298 17.26 18.78 -8.23
CA PRO A 298 16.03 19.53 -8.01
C PRO A 298 15.74 20.54 -9.12
N ASN A 299 16.73 20.88 -9.97
CA ASN A 299 16.54 21.79 -11.10
C ASN A 299 15.93 21.10 -12.33
N TYR A 300 15.81 19.76 -12.31
CA TYR A 300 15.23 18.99 -13.40
C TYR A 300 13.75 19.33 -13.63
N GLU A 301 13.04 19.68 -12.56
CA GLU A 301 11.67 20.14 -12.68
C GLU A 301 11.65 21.67 -12.72
N LYS A 302 10.88 22.27 -13.63
CA LYS A 302 10.76 23.74 -13.82
C LYS A 302 10.22 24.50 -12.58
N PHE A 303 10.12 23.86 -11.42
CA PHE A 303 9.62 24.44 -10.19
C PHE A 303 10.77 25.06 -9.40
N ARG A 304 10.65 26.34 -9.06
CA ARG A 304 11.66 27.09 -8.30
C ARG A 304 11.64 26.69 -6.81
N ILE A 305 11.99 25.45 -6.48
CA ILE A 305 12.20 25.01 -5.10
C ILE A 305 13.68 24.67 -4.95
N ARG A 306 14.36 25.32 -4.01
CA ARG A 306 15.80 25.11 -3.79
C ARG A 306 16.02 23.87 -2.92
N THR A 307 17.12 23.15 -3.14
CA THR A 307 17.50 21.96 -2.37
C THR A 307 17.54 22.19 -0.87
N ILE A 308 18.10 23.34 -0.46
CA ILE A 308 18.20 23.77 0.94
C ILE A 308 16.82 23.90 1.59
N GLU A 309 15.81 24.39 0.85
CA GLU A 309 14.45 24.51 1.38
C GLU A 309 13.84 23.13 1.66
N ILE A 310 14.17 22.12 0.85
CA ILE A 310 13.68 20.75 1.04
C ILE A 310 14.33 20.13 2.27
N GLU A 311 15.66 20.24 2.41
CA GLU A 311 16.39 19.73 3.57
C GLU A 311 15.90 20.36 4.87
N GLU A 312 15.74 21.69 4.90
CA GLU A 312 15.17 22.41 6.04
C GLU A 312 13.75 21.94 6.38
N MET A 313 12.93 21.64 5.35
CA MET A 313 11.56 21.17 5.54
C MET A 313 11.49 19.71 6.00
N CYS A 314 12.39 18.84 5.54
CA CYS A 314 12.50 17.44 5.98
C CYS A 314 12.67 17.33 7.50
N SER A 315 13.39 18.28 8.11
CA SER A 315 13.63 18.31 9.57
C SER A 315 12.52 18.98 10.37
N LYS A 316 11.47 19.53 9.73
CA LYS A 316 10.35 20.16 10.45
C LYS A 316 9.36 19.11 10.97
N PRO A 317 8.56 19.43 12.00
CA PRO A 317 7.45 18.59 12.37
C PRO A 317 6.43 18.45 11.23
N PHE A 318 5.72 17.33 11.19
CA PHE A 318 4.80 16.97 10.11
C PHE A 318 3.74 18.05 9.82
N ASN A 319 3.21 18.74 10.83
CA ASN A 319 2.22 19.81 10.64
C ASN A 319 2.74 20.99 9.78
N GLU A 320 4.00 21.38 9.95
CA GLU A 320 4.67 22.43 9.16
C GLU A 320 4.94 21.94 7.73
N LYS A 321 5.35 20.67 7.57
CA LYS A 321 5.49 20.02 6.26
C LYS A 321 4.18 20.09 5.47
N VAL A 322 3.05 19.76 6.09
CA VAL A 322 1.74 19.83 5.42
C VAL A 322 1.35 21.28 5.08
N LYS A 323 1.62 22.25 5.97
CA LYS A 323 1.36 23.67 5.68
C LYS A 323 2.14 24.14 4.44
N TRP A 324 3.42 23.78 4.37
CA TRP A 324 4.29 24.07 3.24
C TRP A 324 3.76 23.41 1.96
N PHE A 325 3.49 22.10 1.98
CA PHE A 325 3.00 21.36 0.81
C PHE A 325 1.69 21.94 0.27
N ARG A 326 0.75 22.27 1.15
CA ARG A 326 -0.50 22.92 0.78
C ARG A 326 -0.27 24.29 0.16
N LYS A 327 0.69 25.06 0.67
CA LYS A 327 1.08 26.35 0.07
C LYS A 327 1.61 26.15 -1.35
N VAL A 328 2.54 25.21 -1.54
CA VAL A 328 3.09 24.88 -2.86
C VAL A 328 1.98 24.46 -3.83
N CYS A 329 1.05 23.59 -3.42
CA CYS A 329 -0.08 23.20 -4.26
C CYS A 329 -0.99 24.39 -4.62
N ARG A 330 -1.31 25.27 -3.66
CA ARG A 330 -2.11 26.47 -3.92
C ARG A 330 -1.42 27.44 -4.88
N ASP A 331 -0.13 27.69 -4.69
CA ASP A 331 0.64 28.62 -5.52
C ASP A 331 0.78 28.10 -6.96
N ASN A 332 0.67 26.79 -7.16
CA ASN A 332 0.69 26.14 -8.47
C ASN A 332 -0.70 25.73 -9.00
N LYS A 333 -1.78 26.10 -8.29
CA LYS A 333 -3.15 25.88 -8.75
C LYS A 333 -3.49 26.90 -9.81
N VAL A 334 -4.00 26.43 -10.95
CA VAL A 334 -4.51 27.32 -11.99
C VAL A 334 -5.68 28.10 -11.41
N LYS A 335 -5.65 29.43 -11.56
CA LYS A 335 -6.68 30.28 -10.98
C LYS A 335 -8.04 29.93 -11.56
N TRP A 336 -9.09 30.17 -10.77
CA TRP A 336 -10.45 29.83 -11.17
C TRP A 336 -10.87 30.53 -12.46
N GLU A 337 -10.42 31.76 -12.68
CA GLU A 337 -10.73 32.57 -13.87
C GLU A 337 -10.10 32.00 -15.16
N ASP A 338 -8.99 31.26 -15.02
CA ASP A 338 -8.21 30.71 -16.14
C ASP A 338 -8.71 29.33 -16.62
N GLY A 339 -9.84 28.87 -16.07
CA GLY A 339 -10.60 27.72 -16.56
C GLY A 339 -10.82 26.60 -15.54
N ARG A 340 -11.89 25.82 -15.79
CA ARG A 340 -12.31 24.65 -15.00
C ARG A 340 -12.59 23.47 -15.93
N VAL A 341 -12.32 22.27 -15.45
CA VAL A 341 -12.58 21.03 -16.20
C VAL A 341 -13.84 20.37 -15.63
N HIS A 342 -14.75 19.95 -16.49
CA HIS A 342 -15.95 19.21 -16.08
C HIS A 342 -15.73 17.73 -16.34
N ILE A 343 -15.85 16.93 -15.28
CA ILE A 343 -15.75 15.48 -15.33
C ILE A 343 -17.17 14.93 -15.18
N LYS A 344 -17.72 14.47 -16.30
CA LYS A 344 -19.07 13.90 -16.37
C LYS A 344 -18.98 12.39 -16.41
N VAL A 345 -19.66 11.73 -15.49
CA VAL A 345 -19.61 10.27 -15.33
C VAL A 345 -21.01 9.72 -15.10
N ARG A 346 -21.28 8.49 -15.55
CA ARG A 346 -22.48 7.75 -15.13
C ARG A 346 -22.10 6.82 -14.00
N ARG A 347 -22.95 6.70 -12.97
CA ARG A 347 -22.66 5.88 -11.78
C ARG A 347 -22.42 4.41 -12.13
N ASP A 348 -23.16 3.86 -13.09
CA ASP A 348 -23.03 2.49 -13.59
C ASP A 348 -21.80 2.27 -14.49
N GLN A 349 -21.16 3.34 -14.96
CA GLN A 349 -19.95 3.31 -15.80
C GLN A 349 -18.81 4.13 -15.18
N LEU A 350 -18.81 4.30 -13.85
CA LEU A 350 -17.97 5.26 -13.15
C LEU A 350 -16.49 5.15 -13.54
N LEU A 351 -15.87 3.98 -13.38
CA LEU A 351 -14.44 3.80 -13.66
C LEU A 351 -14.12 4.02 -15.13
N ARG A 352 -14.95 3.52 -16.04
CA ARG A 352 -14.75 3.66 -17.50
C ARG A 352 -14.86 5.12 -17.94
N ASP A 353 -15.91 5.82 -17.53
CA ASP A 353 -16.12 7.23 -17.89
C ASP A 353 -15.01 8.10 -17.27
N SER A 354 -14.62 7.82 -16.02
CA SER A 354 -13.51 8.51 -15.33
C SER A 354 -12.18 8.35 -16.07
N PHE A 355 -11.82 7.10 -16.43
CA PHE A 355 -10.63 6.78 -17.21
C PHE A 355 -10.61 7.54 -18.54
N MET A 356 -11.72 7.52 -19.29
CA MET A 356 -11.81 8.21 -20.59
C MET A 356 -11.71 9.73 -20.46
N ASN A 357 -12.26 10.33 -19.39
CA ASN A 357 -12.13 11.76 -19.13
C ASN A 357 -10.67 12.12 -18.79
N PHE A 358 -10.04 11.42 -17.85
CA PHE A 358 -8.69 11.72 -17.38
C PHE A 358 -7.60 11.44 -18.41
N ASN A 359 -7.78 10.45 -19.29
CA ASN A 359 -6.82 10.18 -20.36
C ASN A 359 -6.74 11.29 -21.40
N ARG A 360 -7.76 12.16 -21.49
CA ARG A 360 -7.77 13.32 -22.40
C ARG A 360 -7.17 14.57 -21.76
N LEU A 361 -6.87 14.54 -20.47
CA LEU A 361 -6.33 15.69 -19.76
C LEU A 361 -4.82 15.76 -19.93
N GLU A 362 -4.34 16.96 -20.20
CA GLU A 362 -2.92 17.30 -20.13
C GLU A 362 -2.52 17.60 -18.67
N PRO A 363 -1.22 17.50 -18.31
CA PRO A 363 -0.75 17.80 -16.96
C PRO A 363 -1.20 19.18 -16.43
N ALA A 364 -1.29 20.18 -17.31
CA ALA A 364 -1.78 21.52 -16.96
C ALA A 364 -3.27 21.53 -16.55
N ASP A 365 -4.10 20.66 -17.15
CA ASP A 365 -5.52 20.55 -16.82
C ASP A 365 -5.74 19.90 -15.46
N LEU A 366 -4.87 18.98 -15.06
CA LEU A 366 -4.98 18.27 -13.77
C LEU A 366 -4.82 19.23 -12.56
N ARG A 367 -4.14 20.37 -12.75
CA ARG A 367 -3.98 21.41 -11.72
C ARG A 367 -5.08 22.49 -11.75
N ARG A 368 -6.05 22.38 -12.66
CA ARG A 368 -7.28 23.19 -12.64
C ARG A 368 -8.26 22.65 -11.60
N PHE A 369 -9.31 23.43 -11.32
CA PHE A 369 -10.46 22.93 -10.57
C PHE A 369 -11.24 21.91 -11.41
N LEU A 370 -11.42 20.69 -10.88
CA LEU A 370 -12.22 19.65 -11.50
C LEU A 370 -13.62 19.65 -10.87
N ARG A 371 -14.65 19.88 -11.69
CA ARG A 371 -16.04 19.77 -11.29
C ARG A 371 -16.58 18.41 -11.70
N PHE A 372 -16.97 17.59 -10.73
CA PHE A 372 -17.56 16.28 -10.96
C PHE A 372 -19.09 16.37 -11.05
N GLU A 373 -19.68 15.59 -11.95
CA GLU A 373 -21.12 15.54 -12.23
C GLU A 373 -21.53 14.09 -12.54
N PHE A 374 -22.40 13.52 -11.72
CA PHE A 374 -23.07 12.24 -12.02
C PHE A 374 -24.26 12.50 -12.96
N LEU A 375 -24.19 11.96 -14.17
CA LEU A 375 -25.20 12.19 -15.19
C LEU A 375 -26.55 11.58 -14.79
N GLY A 376 -27.60 12.40 -14.83
CA GLY A 376 -28.96 11.97 -14.46
C GLY A 376 -29.26 12.04 -12.95
N GLU A 377 -28.30 12.52 -12.15
CA GLU A 377 -28.47 12.76 -10.71
C GLU A 377 -28.48 14.26 -10.43
N GLU A 378 -29.39 14.74 -9.59
CA GLU A 378 -29.38 16.13 -9.13
C GLU A 378 -28.20 16.34 -8.16
N GLY A 379 -27.06 16.77 -8.70
CA GLY A 379 -25.89 17.15 -7.90
C GLY A 379 -26.11 18.47 -7.17
N VAL A 380 -26.83 18.44 -6.04
CA VAL A 380 -27.07 19.63 -5.19
C VAL A 380 -25.76 20.12 -4.55
N ASP A 381 -24.80 19.20 -4.31
CA ASP A 381 -23.60 19.45 -3.51
C ASP A 381 -22.28 19.14 -4.25
N ALA A 382 -21.70 20.16 -4.92
CA ALA A 382 -20.52 19.97 -5.78
C ALA A 382 -19.26 19.40 -5.08
N GLY A 383 -19.13 19.57 -3.76
CA GLY A 383 -18.03 19.04 -2.94
C GLY A 383 -18.22 17.61 -2.48
N GLY A 384 -19.43 17.27 -2.01
CA GLY A 384 -19.81 15.90 -1.69
C GLY A 384 -19.65 14.99 -2.91
N VAL A 385 -20.06 15.46 -4.08
CA VAL A 385 -19.90 14.74 -5.34
C VAL A 385 -18.43 14.47 -5.68
N ALA A 386 -17.53 15.44 -5.45
CA ALA A 386 -16.10 15.24 -5.68
C ALA A 386 -15.50 14.18 -4.74
N ARG A 387 -15.82 14.26 -3.44
CA ARG A 387 -15.34 13.28 -2.44
C ARG A 387 -15.86 11.88 -2.72
N GLU A 388 -17.15 11.76 -2.99
CA GLU A 388 -17.78 10.51 -3.38
C GLU A 388 -17.11 9.93 -4.63
N TRP A 389 -16.83 10.77 -5.64
CA TRP A 389 -16.14 10.32 -6.85
C TRP A 389 -14.76 9.74 -6.55
N PHE A 390 -13.94 10.41 -5.73
CA PHE A 390 -12.60 9.92 -5.36
C PHE A 390 -12.67 8.57 -4.62
N GLU A 391 -13.62 8.43 -3.69
CA GLU A 391 -13.82 7.19 -2.95
C GLU A 391 -14.24 6.06 -3.88
N LEU A 392 -15.31 6.26 -4.66
CA LEU A 392 -15.84 5.21 -5.52
C LEU A 392 -14.87 4.80 -6.64
N VAL A 393 -14.13 5.75 -7.24
CA VAL A 393 -13.21 5.42 -8.34
C VAL A 393 -11.97 4.69 -7.83
N THR A 394 -11.45 5.06 -6.66
CA THR A 394 -10.29 4.38 -6.06
C THR A 394 -10.69 2.99 -5.57
N ASP A 395 -11.86 2.82 -4.97
CA ASP A 395 -12.40 1.52 -4.59
C ASP A 395 -12.53 0.57 -5.80
N GLN A 396 -13.02 1.06 -6.95
CA GLN A 396 -13.07 0.23 -8.17
C GLN A 396 -11.68 -0.11 -8.74
N CYS A 397 -10.69 0.79 -8.60
CA CYS A 397 -9.32 0.50 -9.03
C CYS A 397 -8.61 -0.53 -8.14
N PHE A 398 -8.84 -0.48 -6.83
CA PHE A 398 -8.27 -1.41 -5.85
C PHE A 398 -9.04 -2.73 -5.73
N ASN A 399 -10.21 -2.84 -6.36
CA ASN A 399 -10.94 -4.09 -6.41
C ASN A 399 -10.08 -5.17 -7.09
N VAL A 400 -9.80 -6.26 -6.36
CA VAL A 400 -8.99 -7.39 -6.84
C VAL A 400 -9.58 -8.05 -8.09
N ASP A 401 -10.91 -8.02 -8.26
CA ASP A 401 -11.58 -8.55 -9.45
C ASP A 401 -11.29 -7.71 -10.70
N PHE A 402 -10.91 -6.45 -10.54
CA PHE A 402 -10.47 -5.60 -11.65
C PHE A 402 -9.05 -5.94 -12.12
N GLY A 403 -8.26 -6.60 -11.28
CA GLY A 403 -6.99 -7.23 -11.65
C GLY A 403 -5.76 -6.33 -11.61
N LEU A 404 -5.88 -5.04 -11.27
CA LEU A 404 -4.70 -4.16 -11.08
C LEU A 404 -3.95 -4.47 -9.78
N PHE A 405 -4.69 -4.75 -8.71
CA PHE A 405 -4.14 -5.00 -7.38
C PHE A 405 -4.55 -6.38 -6.88
N GLU A 406 -3.77 -6.91 -5.96
CA GLU A 406 -4.05 -8.13 -5.20
C GLU A 406 -3.80 -7.87 -3.71
N TYR A 407 -4.32 -8.73 -2.83
CA TYR A 407 -4.03 -8.63 -1.40
C TYR A 407 -2.55 -8.95 -1.12
N SER A 408 -1.95 -8.25 -0.16
CA SER A 408 -0.65 -8.63 0.37
C SER A 408 -0.76 -9.84 1.31
N GLY A 409 0.36 -10.54 1.52
CA GLY A 409 0.46 -11.67 2.45
C GLY A 409 0.32 -11.28 3.93
N VAL A 410 0.23 -9.99 4.24
CA VAL A 410 0.01 -9.46 5.58
C VAL A 410 -1.49 -9.37 5.86
N ASP A 411 -2.07 -10.42 6.44
CA ASP A 411 -3.44 -10.49 6.98
C ASP A 411 -4.58 -10.00 6.03
N ASN A 412 -4.36 -9.92 4.70
CA ASN A 412 -5.28 -9.36 3.69
C ASN A 412 -5.79 -7.94 4.00
N ILE A 413 -4.98 -7.11 4.67
CA ILE A 413 -5.38 -5.75 5.07
C ILE A 413 -5.02 -4.72 3.99
N CYS A 414 -3.92 -4.97 3.27
CA CYS A 414 -3.39 -4.05 2.26
C CYS A 414 -3.33 -4.69 0.87
N TYR A 415 -3.26 -3.83 -0.14
CA TYR A 415 -3.16 -4.12 -1.55
C TYR A 415 -1.73 -3.91 -2.03
N GLN A 416 -1.25 -4.82 -2.87
CA GLN A 416 -0.03 -4.66 -3.65
C GLN A 416 -0.39 -4.65 -5.15
N ILE A 417 0.49 -4.10 -5.98
CA ILE A 417 0.33 -4.18 -7.43
C ILE A 417 0.35 -5.65 -7.83
N ASN A 418 -0.67 -6.09 -8.57
CA ASN A 418 -0.72 -7.43 -9.15
C ASN A 418 0.36 -7.54 -10.24
N PRO A 419 1.40 -8.38 -10.08
CA PRO A 419 2.42 -8.60 -11.10
C PRO A 419 1.82 -9.11 -12.43
N SER A 420 0.71 -9.83 -12.35
CA SER A 420 -0.05 -10.38 -13.49
C SER A 420 -1.15 -9.44 -14.02
N SER A 421 -1.12 -8.16 -13.67
CA SER A 421 -2.15 -7.20 -14.11
C SER A 421 -2.32 -7.09 -15.62
N GLY A 422 -1.24 -7.22 -16.41
CA GLY A 422 -1.30 -7.18 -17.87
C GLY A 422 -1.96 -8.40 -18.51
N ILE A 423 -2.03 -9.50 -17.77
CA ILE A 423 -2.77 -10.69 -18.15
C ILE A 423 -4.27 -10.51 -17.88
N ALA A 424 -4.62 -9.88 -16.76
CA ALA A 424 -6.01 -9.61 -16.38
C ALA A 424 -6.65 -8.48 -17.22
N ASN A 425 -5.85 -7.49 -17.61
CA ASN A 425 -6.32 -6.29 -18.32
C ASN A 425 -5.26 -5.76 -19.29
N GLU A 426 -5.54 -5.81 -20.59
CA GLU A 426 -4.62 -5.32 -21.64
C GLU A 426 -4.30 -3.81 -21.51
N LEU A 427 -5.18 -3.04 -20.87
CA LEU A 427 -4.99 -1.60 -20.63
C LEU A 427 -4.38 -1.32 -19.24
N HIS A 428 -3.88 -2.32 -18.50
CA HIS A 428 -3.45 -2.16 -17.12
C HIS A 428 -2.48 -0.99 -16.89
N GLU A 429 -1.49 -0.81 -17.75
CA GLU A 429 -0.52 0.30 -17.69
C GLU A 429 -1.20 1.67 -17.77
N GLN A 430 -2.18 1.83 -18.68
CA GLN A 430 -2.95 3.06 -18.80
C GLN A 430 -3.83 3.28 -17.57
N TYR A 431 -4.38 2.22 -16.99
CA TYR A 431 -5.13 2.30 -15.74
C TYR A 431 -4.24 2.65 -14.55
N PHE A 432 -2.99 2.18 -14.49
CA PHE A 432 -2.01 2.63 -13.49
C PHE A 432 -1.68 4.10 -13.67
N LEU A 433 -1.44 4.57 -14.91
CA LEU A 433 -1.25 5.99 -15.21
C LEU A 433 -2.45 6.83 -14.75
N PHE A 434 -3.67 6.39 -15.09
CA PHE A 434 -4.91 7.00 -14.64
C PHE A 434 -5.00 7.07 -13.13
N LEU A 435 -4.81 5.95 -12.43
CA LEU A 435 -4.86 5.90 -10.97
C LEU A 435 -3.81 6.83 -10.37
N GLY A 436 -2.58 6.84 -10.90
CA GLY A 436 -1.54 7.79 -10.53
C GLY A 436 -2.03 9.24 -10.59
N ARG A 437 -2.67 9.64 -11.69
CA ARG A 437 -3.27 10.98 -11.83
C ARG A 437 -4.39 11.23 -10.82
N VAL A 438 -5.22 10.24 -10.52
CA VAL A 438 -6.25 10.35 -9.47
C VAL A 438 -5.62 10.56 -8.10
N ILE A 439 -4.61 9.78 -7.72
CA ILE A 439 -3.90 9.91 -6.44
C ILE A 439 -3.19 11.27 -6.35
N GLY A 440 -2.48 11.68 -7.39
CA GLY A 440 -1.83 12.99 -7.46
C GLY A 440 -2.85 14.13 -7.35
N LYS A 441 -4.00 13.97 -8.00
CA LYS A 441 -5.10 14.92 -7.90
C LYS A 441 -5.69 14.97 -6.49
N ALA A 442 -5.85 13.83 -5.83
CA ALA A 442 -6.32 13.77 -4.45
C ALA A 442 -5.35 14.54 -3.52
N LEU A 443 -4.03 14.30 -3.63
CA LEU A 443 -3.02 15.04 -2.86
C LEU A 443 -3.08 16.54 -3.13
N PHE A 444 -3.15 16.94 -4.40
CA PHE A 444 -3.16 18.34 -4.82
C PHE A 444 -4.40 19.11 -4.32
N ASP A 445 -5.57 18.49 -4.42
CA ASP A 445 -6.85 19.05 -3.96
C ASP A 445 -7.17 18.71 -2.50
N GLN A 446 -6.21 18.10 -1.77
CA GLN A 446 -6.31 17.76 -0.35
C GLN A 446 -7.52 16.86 -0.03
N GLN A 447 -7.86 15.98 -0.98
CA GLN A 447 -8.86 14.95 -0.80
C GLN A 447 -8.23 13.74 -0.11
N ILE A 448 -8.97 13.19 0.85
CA ILE A 448 -8.59 11.96 1.52
C ILE A 448 -9.23 10.81 0.75
N ILE A 449 -8.44 9.77 0.49
CA ILE A 449 -8.93 8.56 -0.16
C ILE A 449 -8.81 7.37 0.78
N ARG A 450 -9.60 6.33 0.49
CA ARG A 450 -9.50 5.05 1.17
C ARG A 450 -8.45 4.17 0.47
N ALA A 451 -7.19 4.61 0.48
CA ALA A 451 -6.11 3.76 0.00
C ALA A 451 -5.68 2.78 1.10
N HIS A 452 -5.59 1.50 0.73
CA HIS A 452 -5.06 0.43 1.58
C HIS A 452 -3.89 -0.21 0.85
N VAL A 453 -2.82 0.54 0.54
CA VAL A 453 -1.67 -0.01 -0.21
C VAL A 453 -0.52 -0.38 0.72
N THR A 454 0.35 -1.29 0.29
CA THR A 454 1.53 -1.67 1.07
C THR A 454 2.53 -0.52 1.20
N GLN A 455 3.27 -0.52 2.31
CA GLN A 455 4.34 0.46 2.61
C GLN A 455 5.31 0.70 1.44
N PRO A 456 5.78 -0.32 0.69
CA PRO A 456 6.70 -0.11 -0.43
C PRO A 456 6.15 0.81 -1.52
N ILE A 457 4.83 0.83 -1.75
CA ILE A 457 4.22 1.73 -2.73
C ILE A 457 4.39 3.19 -2.30
N PHE A 458 4.21 3.52 -1.01
CA PHE A 458 4.47 4.87 -0.50
C PHE A 458 5.95 5.25 -0.59
N LYS A 459 6.86 4.32 -0.29
CA LYS A 459 8.30 4.55 -0.47
C LYS A 459 8.64 4.84 -1.94
N HIS A 460 8.06 4.09 -2.87
CA HIS A 460 8.19 4.35 -4.30
C HIS A 460 7.55 5.68 -4.76
N MET A 461 6.55 6.24 -4.06
CA MET A 461 6.06 7.59 -4.39
C MET A 461 7.07 8.68 -4.02
N LEU A 462 7.95 8.42 -3.06
CA LEU A 462 8.85 9.39 -2.42
C LEU A 462 10.33 9.28 -2.80
N GLY A 463 10.71 8.38 -3.70
CA GLY A 463 12.15 8.17 -3.95
C GLY A 463 12.86 7.37 -2.86
N TRP A 464 12.15 6.82 -1.88
CA TRP A 464 12.76 6.18 -0.72
C TRP A 464 13.44 4.85 -1.09
N PRO A 465 14.56 4.50 -0.42
CA PRO A 465 15.20 3.21 -0.56
C PRO A 465 14.26 2.07 -0.16
N ILE A 466 14.23 1.03 -1.00
CA ILE A 466 13.55 -0.24 -0.73
C ILE A 466 14.58 -1.26 -0.31
N THR A 467 14.39 -1.89 0.85
CA THR A 467 15.32 -2.86 1.45
C THR A 467 14.67 -4.24 1.60
N ILE A 468 15.39 -5.24 2.13
CA ILE A 468 14.81 -6.57 2.37
C ILE A 468 13.66 -6.51 3.39
N GLU A 469 13.78 -5.67 4.42
CA GLU A 469 12.79 -5.53 5.48
C GLU A 469 11.42 -5.11 4.91
N ASP A 470 11.40 -4.43 3.76
CA ASP A 470 10.18 -4.07 3.07
C ASP A 470 9.40 -5.27 2.51
N ILE A 471 10.05 -6.43 2.31
CA ILE A 471 9.38 -7.67 1.91
C ILE A 471 8.43 -8.13 3.02
N GLU A 472 8.72 -7.87 4.30
CA GLU A 472 7.83 -8.25 5.41
C GLU A 472 6.42 -7.66 5.23
N PHE A 473 6.32 -6.46 4.63
CA PHE A 473 5.05 -5.76 4.37
C PHE A 473 4.32 -6.26 3.11
N ILE A 474 4.96 -7.11 2.32
CA ILE A 474 4.40 -7.75 1.13
C ILE A 474 4.07 -9.20 1.41
N ASP A 475 5.05 -9.95 1.89
CA ASP A 475 4.98 -11.38 2.19
C ASP A 475 5.91 -11.72 3.38
N PRO A 476 5.36 -11.78 4.61
CA PRO A 476 6.12 -12.12 5.80
C PRO A 476 6.76 -13.51 5.74
N GLN A 477 6.18 -14.45 5.00
CA GLN A 477 6.72 -15.80 4.90
C GLN A 477 7.97 -15.80 4.04
N VAL A 478 7.93 -15.14 2.88
CA VAL A 478 9.10 -15.00 2.01
C VAL A 478 10.22 -14.22 2.70
N TYR A 479 9.88 -13.17 3.45
CA TYR A 479 10.85 -12.44 4.25
C TYR A 479 11.60 -13.36 5.24
N ARG A 480 10.86 -14.17 6.02
CA ARG A 480 11.47 -15.16 6.94
C ARG A 480 12.35 -16.16 6.21
N SER A 481 11.90 -16.68 5.07
CA SER A 481 12.70 -17.61 4.29
C SER A 481 14.02 -17.01 3.80
N LEU A 482 14.04 -15.71 3.46
CA LEU A 482 15.29 -15.03 3.10
C LEU A 482 16.23 -14.87 4.30
N LEU A 483 15.70 -14.58 5.50
CA LEU A 483 16.50 -14.55 6.74
C LEU A 483 17.03 -15.95 7.11
N ASP A 484 16.23 -17.00 6.91
CA ASP A 484 16.67 -18.38 7.13
C ASP A 484 17.83 -18.73 6.17
N ILE A 485 17.74 -18.34 4.89
CA ILE A 485 18.82 -18.49 3.90
C ILE A 485 20.07 -17.71 4.31
N GLU A 486 19.91 -16.53 4.88
CA GLU A 486 21.03 -15.72 5.36
C GLU A 486 21.80 -16.43 6.49
N SER A 487 21.06 -17.02 7.43
CA SER A 487 21.61 -17.56 8.68
C SER A 487 22.02 -19.04 8.63
N VAL A 488 21.66 -19.79 7.58
CA VAL A 488 21.97 -21.22 7.50
C VAL A 488 23.46 -21.49 7.24
N ASP A 489 24.05 -22.40 8.01
CA ASP A 489 25.48 -22.76 7.88
C ASP A 489 25.77 -23.52 6.56
N ASP A 490 24.95 -24.53 6.25
CA ASP A 490 25.07 -25.37 5.05
C ASP A 490 23.94 -25.05 4.05
N ILE A 491 24.08 -23.94 3.33
CA ILE A 491 23.11 -23.53 2.30
C ILE A 491 23.04 -24.52 1.12
N GLU A 492 24.12 -25.24 0.83
CA GLU A 492 24.18 -26.17 -0.29
C GLU A 492 23.23 -27.36 -0.07
N SER A 493 22.99 -27.73 1.20
CA SER A 493 21.98 -28.73 1.58
C SER A 493 20.54 -28.35 1.18
N LEU A 494 20.27 -27.07 0.89
CA LEU A 494 18.96 -26.61 0.43
C LEU A 494 18.73 -26.84 -1.07
N TYR A 495 19.77 -27.22 -1.83
CA TYR A 495 19.72 -27.45 -3.28
C TYR A 495 19.06 -26.30 -4.05
N LEU A 496 19.36 -25.06 -3.66
CA LEU A 496 18.87 -23.87 -4.34
C LEU A 496 19.71 -23.60 -5.58
N ASP A 497 19.06 -23.07 -6.61
CA ASP A 497 19.70 -22.51 -7.80
C ASP A 497 19.28 -21.05 -7.99
N PHE A 498 19.79 -20.36 -9.01
CA PHE A 498 19.40 -18.98 -9.31
C PHE A 498 18.09 -18.90 -10.10
N THR A 499 17.05 -19.62 -9.66
CA THR A 499 15.70 -19.53 -10.22
C THR A 499 14.63 -19.14 -9.19
N THR A 500 13.44 -18.81 -9.68
CA THR A 500 12.26 -18.60 -8.85
C THR A 500 11.02 -19.15 -9.53
N ASN A 501 10.09 -19.65 -8.72
CA ASN A 501 8.79 -20.10 -9.18
C ASN A 501 7.79 -18.94 -9.13
N ILE A 502 7.01 -18.78 -10.19
CA ILE A 502 5.88 -17.86 -10.29
C ILE A 502 4.61 -18.66 -10.61
N GLU A 503 3.48 -18.28 -10.04
CA GLU A 503 2.19 -18.85 -10.40
C GLU A 503 1.49 -17.98 -11.44
N VAL A 504 1.20 -18.54 -12.62
CA VAL A 504 0.46 -17.88 -13.69
C VAL A 504 -0.73 -18.77 -14.04
N PHE A 505 -1.95 -18.31 -13.77
CA PHE A 505 -3.19 -19.07 -13.96
C PHE A 505 -3.24 -20.46 -13.27
N GLY A 506 -2.56 -20.60 -12.12
CA GLY A 506 -2.49 -21.86 -11.39
C GLY A 506 -1.47 -22.85 -11.95
N GLU A 507 -0.69 -22.45 -12.97
CA GLU A 507 0.50 -23.17 -13.40
C GLU A 507 1.74 -22.54 -12.79
N THR A 508 2.59 -23.37 -12.18
CA THR A 508 3.88 -22.94 -11.67
C THR A 508 4.88 -22.89 -12.82
N GLN A 509 5.45 -21.71 -13.08
CA GLN A 509 6.54 -21.52 -14.04
C GLN A 509 7.82 -21.19 -13.28
N THR A 510 8.93 -21.81 -13.69
CA THR A 510 10.25 -21.51 -13.16
C THR A 510 10.95 -20.53 -14.10
N ILE A 511 11.42 -19.41 -13.55
CA ILE A 511 12.15 -18.39 -14.29
C ILE A 511 13.54 -18.16 -13.70
N PRO A 512 14.56 -17.94 -14.53
CA PRO A 512 15.91 -17.66 -14.04
C PRO A 512 16.01 -16.23 -13.48
N LEU A 513 16.64 -16.09 -12.31
CA LEU A 513 16.95 -14.79 -11.69
C LEU A 513 18.12 -14.08 -12.39
N LYS A 514 18.98 -14.85 -13.06
CA LYS A 514 20.08 -14.36 -13.91
C LYS A 514 20.29 -15.33 -15.09
N PRO A 515 20.92 -14.90 -16.19
CA PRO A 515 21.13 -15.78 -17.35
C PRO A 515 21.79 -17.11 -16.99
N GLY A 516 21.16 -18.23 -17.34
CA GLY A 516 21.62 -19.59 -17.04
C GLY A 516 21.54 -19.99 -15.56
N GLY A 517 20.74 -19.27 -14.77
CA GLY A 517 20.63 -19.45 -13.31
C GLY A 517 20.21 -20.84 -12.86
N GLU A 518 19.51 -21.58 -13.71
CA GLU A 518 19.12 -22.98 -13.49
C GLU A 518 20.30 -23.97 -13.47
N ASN A 519 21.49 -23.55 -13.91
CA ASN A 519 22.71 -24.36 -13.88
C ASN A 519 23.74 -23.83 -12.88
N ILE A 520 23.31 -22.97 -11.95
CA ILE A 520 24.19 -22.32 -10.98
C ILE A 520 23.64 -22.60 -9.58
N ASP A 521 24.32 -23.48 -8.85
CA ASP A 521 23.96 -23.79 -7.47
C ASP A 521 24.24 -22.59 -6.56
N VAL A 522 23.38 -22.41 -5.56
CA VAL A 522 23.59 -21.45 -4.48
C VAL A 522 24.53 -22.07 -3.44
N THR A 523 25.62 -21.37 -3.17
CA THR A 523 26.69 -21.75 -2.24
C THR A 523 26.91 -20.62 -1.24
N ASN A 524 27.69 -20.88 -0.19
CA ASN A 524 28.02 -19.84 0.79
C ASN A 524 28.69 -18.60 0.16
N PHE A 525 29.43 -18.79 -0.96
CA PHE A 525 30.10 -17.71 -1.68
C PHE A 525 29.15 -16.82 -2.49
N ASN A 526 28.04 -17.35 -3.01
CA ASN A 526 27.13 -16.61 -3.90
C ASN A 526 25.73 -16.38 -3.30
N ARG A 527 25.51 -16.81 -2.05
CA ARG A 527 24.28 -16.63 -1.27
C ARG A 527 23.74 -15.20 -1.29
N GLN A 528 24.60 -14.21 -1.05
CA GLN A 528 24.20 -12.80 -1.01
C GLN A 528 23.70 -12.31 -2.39
N GLU A 529 24.34 -12.75 -3.48
CA GLU A 529 23.87 -12.46 -4.85
C GLU A 529 22.48 -13.07 -5.09
N TYR A 530 22.27 -14.32 -4.66
CA TYR A 530 20.97 -14.99 -4.77
C TYR A 530 19.88 -14.21 -4.00
N MET A 531 20.15 -13.86 -2.75
CA MET A 531 19.22 -13.09 -1.91
C MET A 531 18.87 -11.74 -2.54
N GLN A 532 19.86 -10.99 -3.03
CA GLN A 532 19.67 -9.70 -3.69
C GLN A 532 18.82 -9.82 -4.94
N LEU A 533 19.12 -10.78 -5.83
CA LEU A 533 18.34 -11.01 -7.05
C LEU A 533 16.91 -11.45 -6.73
N LYS A 534 16.75 -12.31 -5.72
CA LYS A 534 15.44 -12.80 -5.27
C LYS A 534 14.58 -11.66 -4.71
N MET A 535 15.13 -10.84 -3.82
CA MET A 535 14.48 -9.64 -3.29
C MET A 535 14.08 -8.70 -4.42
N LYS A 536 15.03 -8.35 -5.29
CA LYS A 536 14.80 -7.45 -6.43
C LYS A 536 13.68 -7.96 -7.32
N HIS A 537 13.66 -9.26 -7.62
CA HIS A 537 12.57 -9.86 -8.39
C HIS A 537 11.20 -9.69 -7.70
N ILE A 538 11.11 -9.99 -6.40
CA ILE A 538 9.86 -9.96 -5.63
C ILE A 538 9.32 -8.53 -5.44
N ILE A 539 10.15 -7.59 -4.99
CA ILE A 539 9.65 -6.27 -4.59
C ILE A 539 9.76 -5.22 -5.69
N LEU A 540 10.68 -5.40 -6.66
CA LEU A 540 11.00 -4.38 -7.65
C LEU A 540 10.62 -4.77 -9.09
N ASP A 541 11.25 -5.81 -9.64
CA ASP A 541 11.25 -6.04 -11.08
C ASP A 541 9.89 -6.50 -11.63
N ARG A 542 9.15 -7.32 -10.88
CA ARG A 542 7.88 -7.92 -11.36
C ARG A 542 6.71 -6.92 -11.50
N THR A 543 6.81 -5.73 -10.90
CA THR A 543 5.78 -4.67 -10.96
C THR A 543 6.29 -3.37 -11.60
N LYS A 544 7.48 -3.43 -12.20
CA LYS A 544 8.24 -2.28 -12.67
C LYS A 544 7.49 -1.41 -13.69
N SER A 545 6.81 -2.02 -14.68
CA SER A 545 6.08 -1.25 -15.70
C SER A 545 4.85 -0.56 -15.12
N GLN A 546 4.08 -1.30 -14.32
CA GLN A 546 2.90 -0.81 -13.61
C GLN A 546 3.26 0.39 -12.72
N LEU A 547 4.32 0.24 -11.94
CA LEU A 547 4.81 1.27 -11.03
C LEU A 547 5.32 2.50 -11.79
N ALA A 548 6.05 2.32 -12.90
CA ALA A 548 6.51 3.44 -13.72
C ALA A 548 5.33 4.27 -14.26
N HIS A 549 4.27 3.63 -14.73
CA HIS A 549 3.05 4.30 -15.19
C HIS A 549 2.30 5.00 -14.04
N PHE A 550 2.13 4.32 -12.91
CA PHE A 550 1.51 4.89 -11.71
C PHE A 550 2.22 6.17 -11.25
N LEU A 551 3.55 6.10 -11.10
CA LEU A 551 4.35 7.25 -10.65
C LEU A 551 4.38 8.36 -11.69
N ARG A 552 4.44 8.04 -12.98
CA ARG A 552 4.30 9.03 -14.05
C ARG A 552 3.01 9.82 -13.93
N GLY A 553 1.89 9.12 -13.66
CA GLY A 553 0.58 9.74 -13.50
C GLY A 553 0.48 10.59 -12.24
N LEU A 554 1.07 10.13 -11.14
CA LEU A 554 1.20 10.89 -9.90
C LEU A 554 1.93 12.22 -10.13
N TYR A 555 3.09 12.14 -10.80
CA TYR A 555 3.97 13.29 -11.05
C TYR A 555 3.47 14.23 -12.15
N ASP A 556 2.53 13.81 -13.00
CA ASP A 556 1.78 14.73 -13.86
C ASP A 556 1.04 15.81 -13.04
N VAL A 557 0.60 15.47 -11.83
CA VAL A 557 -0.15 16.39 -10.96
C VAL A 557 0.75 17.00 -9.91
N VAL A 558 1.37 16.17 -9.08
CA VAL A 558 2.21 16.57 -7.94
C VAL A 558 3.63 16.09 -8.20
N PRO A 559 4.56 16.98 -8.57
CA PRO A 559 5.94 16.63 -8.83
C PRO A 559 6.63 15.94 -7.64
N GLU A 560 7.61 15.06 -7.91
CA GLU A 560 8.27 14.24 -6.88
C GLU A 560 8.91 15.12 -5.80
N ILE A 561 9.48 16.26 -6.20
CA ILE A 561 10.19 17.18 -5.32
C ILE A 561 9.27 17.85 -4.29
N TRP A 562 7.96 17.92 -4.55
CA TRP A 562 7.00 18.46 -3.58
C TRP A 562 6.66 17.44 -2.50
N LEU A 563 6.73 16.15 -2.83
CA LEU A 563 6.44 15.06 -1.90
C LEU A 563 7.67 14.70 -1.07
N SER A 564 8.88 14.96 -1.56
CA SER A 564 10.13 14.52 -0.92
C SER A 564 10.42 15.08 0.47
N ILE A 565 9.64 16.06 0.95
CA ILE A 565 9.75 16.56 2.33
C ILE A 565 9.13 15.60 3.36
N PHE A 566 8.28 14.69 2.91
CA PHE A 566 7.60 13.71 3.75
C PHE A 566 8.40 12.41 3.84
N ASP A 567 8.27 11.72 4.97
CA ASP A 567 8.54 10.28 5.03
C ASP A 567 7.33 9.47 4.53
N TYR A 568 7.51 8.16 4.32
CA TYR A 568 6.48 7.29 3.76
C TYR A 568 5.24 7.12 4.66
N ARG A 569 5.41 7.23 5.99
CA ARG A 569 4.30 7.16 6.97
C ARG A 569 3.53 8.49 6.98
N GLU A 570 4.25 9.60 6.90
CA GLU A 570 3.69 10.94 6.75
C GLU A 570 2.89 11.07 5.45
N LEU A 571 3.39 10.51 4.34
CA LEU A 571 2.66 10.48 3.06
C LEU A 571 1.40 9.63 3.15
N GLU A 572 1.46 8.46 3.78
CA GLU A 572 0.28 7.62 4.03
C GLU A 572 -0.77 8.41 4.81
N LEU A 573 -0.39 9.05 5.92
CA LEU A 573 -1.30 9.88 6.71
C LEU A 573 -1.87 11.06 5.93
N LEU A 574 -1.06 11.68 5.06
CA LEU A 574 -1.50 12.79 4.21
C LEU A 574 -2.56 12.34 3.20
N LEU A 575 -2.40 11.15 2.62
CA LEU A 575 -3.28 10.60 1.59
C LEU A 575 -4.54 9.92 2.16
N CYS A 576 -4.38 9.16 3.24
CA CYS A 576 -5.40 8.28 3.80
C CYS A 576 -6.13 8.87 5.02
N GLY A 577 -5.59 9.96 5.60
CA GLY A 577 -6.13 10.57 6.81
C GLY A 577 -5.92 9.70 8.06
N LEU A 578 -6.47 10.14 9.19
CA LEU A 578 -6.32 9.41 10.45
C LEU A 578 -7.13 8.11 10.44
N PRO A 579 -6.56 7.01 10.98
CA PRO A 579 -7.21 5.71 11.00
C PRO A 579 -8.44 5.70 11.92
N ASN A 580 -8.42 6.47 13.01
CA ASN A 580 -9.45 6.49 14.05
C ASN A 580 -10.10 7.88 14.18
N ILE A 581 -11.41 7.90 14.35
CA ILE A 581 -12.17 9.12 14.64
C ILE A 581 -12.15 9.38 16.15
N ASN A 582 -11.52 10.49 16.54
CA ASN A 582 -11.56 11.01 17.89
C ASN A 582 -12.81 11.90 18.06
N VAL A 583 -13.81 11.39 18.79
CA VAL A 583 -15.08 12.10 19.01
C VAL A 583 -14.89 13.35 19.87
N ALA A 584 -13.92 13.36 20.78
CA ALA A 584 -13.62 14.54 21.59
C ALA A 584 -13.05 15.67 20.74
N ASP A 585 -12.11 15.36 19.82
CA ASP A 585 -11.59 16.33 18.85
C ASP A 585 -12.70 16.86 17.93
N TRP A 586 -13.58 15.98 17.45
CA TRP A 586 -14.74 16.37 16.63
C TRP A 586 -15.63 17.37 17.39
N LYS A 587 -15.99 17.03 18.63
CA LYS A 587 -16.83 17.85 19.50
C LYS A 587 -16.22 19.22 19.79
N ASN A 588 -14.91 19.28 20.04
CA ASN A 588 -14.18 20.51 20.34
C ASN A 588 -14.07 21.45 19.13
N ASN A 589 -14.08 20.91 17.92
CA ASN A 589 -13.98 21.68 16.67
C ASN A 589 -15.33 21.85 15.96
N THR A 590 -16.44 21.67 16.66
CA THR A 590 -17.79 21.84 16.11
C THR A 590 -18.37 23.21 16.44
N THR A 591 -18.94 23.88 15.44
CA THR A 591 -19.71 25.12 15.65
C THR A 591 -21.21 24.86 15.67
N TYR A 592 -21.94 25.61 16.50
CA TYR A 592 -23.39 25.44 16.70
C TYR A 592 -24.15 26.69 16.23
N LYS A 593 -25.25 26.49 15.50
CA LYS A 593 -26.07 27.60 14.95
C LYS A 593 -27.55 27.42 15.27
N GLY A 594 -28.32 28.50 15.06
CA GLY A 594 -29.75 28.55 15.37
C GLY A 594 -30.00 28.43 16.87
N ALA A 595 -31.01 27.65 17.27
CA ALA A 595 -31.37 27.41 18.66
C ALA A 595 -30.25 26.74 19.49
N TYR A 596 -29.27 26.10 18.83
CA TYR A 596 -28.11 25.54 19.52
C TYR A 596 -27.00 26.55 19.80
N ALA A 597 -26.99 27.72 19.15
CA ALA A 597 -25.88 28.68 19.26
C ALA A 597 -25.66 29.19 20.69
N SER A 598 -26.74 29.45 21.44
CA SER A 598 -26.67 30.05 22.78
C SER A 598 -26.16 29.08 23.86
N LYS A 599 -26.45 27.78 23.72
CA LYS A 599 -26.10 26.76 24.71
C LYS A 599 -24.97 25.85 24.26
N GLY A 600 -24.69 25.78 22.96
CA GLY A 600 -23.67 24.92 22.36
C GLY A 600 -23.75 23.49 22.89
N VAL A 601 -22.62 22.98 23.37
CA VAL A 601 -22.46 21.65 23.97
C VAL A 601 -23.39 21.42 25.18
N LYS A 602 -23.84 22.46 25.88
CA LYS A 602 -24.76 22.35 27.03
C LYS A 602 -26.23 22.14 26.62
N HIS A 603 -26.54 22.22 25.32
CA HIS A 603 -27.90 21.97 24.85
C HIS A 603 -28.21 20.46 24.93
N LYS A 604 -29.35 20.07 25.52
CA LYS A 604 -29.70 18.65 25.75
C LYS A 604 -29.61 17.78 24.49
N VAL A 605 -30.15 18.26 23.37
CA VAL A 605 -30.10 17.56 22.08
C VAL A 605 -28.65 17.37 21.59
N ILE A 606 -27.77 18.35 21.83
CA ILE A 606 -26.35 18.26 21.46
C ILE A 606 -25.60 17.30 22.39
N GLN A 607 -25.94 17.25 23.68
CA GLN A 607 -25.39 16.26 24.61
C GLN A 607 -25.72 14.84 24.15
N TRP A 608 -27.00 14.58 23.86
CA TRP A 608 -27.47 13.28 23.34
C TRP A 608 -26.80 12.92 22.02
N PHE A 609 -26.60 13.90 21.13
CA PHE A 609 -25.90 13.70 19.87
C PHE A 609 -24.47 13.17 20.09
N TRP A 610 -23.69 13.85 20.93
CA TRP A 610 -22.31 13.42 21.20
C TRP A 610 -22.24 12.13 21.99
N GLU A 611 -23.09 11.94 23.00
CA GLU A 611 -23.21 10.66 23.73
C GLU A 611 -23.46 9.49 22.77
N THR A 612 -24.33 9.68 21.77
CA THR A 612 -24.63 8.63 20.78
C THR A 612 -23.42 8.30 19.90
N LEU A 613 -22.63 9.31 19.51
CA LEU A 613 -21.39 9.08 18.74
C LEU A 613 -20.25 8.50 19.58
N GLU A 614 -20.18 8.86 20.86
CA GLU A 614 -19.26 8.29 21.85
C GLU A 614 -19.58 6.80 22.07
N GLU A 615 -20.86 6.41 22.09
CA GLU A 615 -21.34 5.02 22.18
C GLU A 615 -21.14 4.21 20.88
N ALA A 616 -21.06 4.89 19.73
CA ALA A 616 -20.86 4.26 18.43
C ALA A 616 -19.44 3.67 18.27
N ASN A 617 -19.31 2.56 17.54
CA ASN A 617 -18.01 2.00 17.18
C ASN A 617 -17.32 2.80 16.04
N GLN A 618 -16.05 2.53 15.75
CA GLN A 618 -15.30 3.28 14.73
C GLN A 618 -15.93 3.20 13.33
N GLU A 619 -16.50 2.05 12.95
CA GLU A 619 -17.18 1.89 11.65
C GLU A 619 -18.42 2.80 11.57
N GLN A 620 -19.25 2.81 12.61
CA GLN A 620 -20.44 3.66 12.71
C GLN A 620 -20.06 5.16 12.71
N ARG A 621 -18.98 5.53 13.41
CA ARG A 621 -18.43 6.90 13.39
C ARG A 621 -17.99 7.29 11.98
N ALA A 622 -17.32 6.38 11.26
CA ALA A 622 -16.83 6.61 9.91
C ALA A 622 -17.98 6.80 8.92
N ARG A 623 -19.02 5.95 8.98
CA ARG A 623 -20.24 6.11 8.17
C ARG A 623 -20.95 7.43 8.48
N PHE A 624 -21.06 7.81 9.75
CA PHE A 624 -21.68 9.08 10.13
C PHE A 624 -20.87 10.29 9.65
N LEU A 625 -19.54 10.22 9.73
CA LEU A 625 -18.65 11.25 9.20
C LEU A 625 -18.80 11.39 7.69
N GLN A 626 -18.90 10.26 6.96
CA GLN A 626 -19.14 10.23 5.52
C GLN A 626 -20.48 10.86 5.16
N PHE A 627 -21.54 10.54 5.89
CA PHE A 627 -22.83 11.22 5.73
C PHE A 627 -22.71 12.74 5.90
N CYS A 628 -21.98 13.21 6.90
CA CYS A 628 -21.87 14.63 7.24
C CYS A 628 -20.91 15.43 6.33
N THR A 629 -19.87 14.79 5.82
CA THR A 629 -18.72 15.46 5.19
C THR A 629 -18.38 14.90 3.81
N GLY A 630 -18.97 13.79 3.39
CA GLY A 630 -18.64 13.08 2.15
C GLY A 630 -17.36 12.25 2.24
N THR A 631 -16.71 12.14 3.40
CA THR A 631 -15.53 11.29 3.61
C THR A 631 -15.61 10.52 4.92
N SER A 632 -15.12 9.28 4.94
CA SER A 632 -15.12 8.44 6.14
C SER A 632 -13.87 8.64 7.02
N ARG A 633 -12.99 9.59 6.68
CA ARG A 633 -11.68 9.81 7.31
C ARG A 633 -11.51 11.25 7.77
N VAL A 634 -10.67 11.45 8.78
CA VAL A 634 -10.38 12.77 9.36
C VAL A 634 -9.07 13.28 8.77
N PRO A 635 -8.97 14.57 8.41
CA PRO A 635 -7.69 15.17 8.09
C PRO A 635 -6.69 14.94 9.21
N VAL A 636 -5.42 14.79 8.84
CA VAL A 636 -4.36 14.49 9.81
C VAL A 636 -4.19 15.56 10.89
N GLN A 637 -4.55 16.82 10.62
CA GLN A 637 -4.57 17.87 11.63
C GLN A 637 -5.84 17.92 12.47
N GLY A 638 -6.65 16.85 12.46
CA GLY A 638 -7.90 16.75 13.19
C GLY A 638 -9.05 17.54 12.56
N PHE A 639 -10.15 17.63 13.30
CA PHE A 639 -11.41 18.22 12.83
C PHE A 639 -11.34 19.74 12.58
N ARG A 640 -10.36 20.44 13.17
CA ARG A 640 -10.10 21.86 12.88
C ARG A 640 -9.72 22.14 11.43
N ALA A 641 -9.16 21.14 10.75
CA ALA A 641 -8.65 21.27 9.38
C ALA A 641 -9.61 20.68 8.35
N LEU A 642 -10.86 20.38 8.74
CA LEU A 642 -11.91 20.00 7.80
C LEU A 642 -12.06 21.07 6.72
N GLN A 643 -12.16 20.61 5.47
CA GLN A 643 -12.24 21.50 4.31
C GLN A 643 -13.63 21.50 3.71
N GLY A 644 -14.01 22.60 3.09
CA GLY A 644 -15.17 22.68 2.21
C GLY A 644 -14.88 22.17 0.80
N SER A 645 -15.88 22.27 -0.06
CA SER A 645 -15.78 21.97 -1.51
C SER A 645 -14.81 22.87 -2.29
N ASP A 646 -14.49 24.03 -1.73
CA ASP A 646 -13.57 25.04 -2.27
C ASP A 646 -12.12 24.84 -1.79
N GLY A 647 -11.85 23.82 -0.97
CA GLY A 647 -10.54 23.57 -0.38
C GLY A 647 -10.17 24.51 0.78
N ASN A 648 -11.08 25.42 1.16
CA ASN A 648 -10.91 26.27 2.34
C ASN A 648 -11.29 25.52 3.62
N ILE A 649 -10.66 25.87 4.73
CA ILE A 649 -11.02 25.31 6.05
C ILE A 649 -12.46 25.71 6.38
N LYS A 650 -13.33 24.71 6.56
CA LYS A 650 -14.73 24.84 6.98
C LYS A 650 -15.00 23.86 8.12
N PRO A 651 -15.08 24.33 9.37
CA PRO A 651 -15.35 23.48 10.53
C PRO A 651 -16.68 22.74 10.40
N PHE A 652 -16.77 21.57 11.03
CA PHE A 652 -18.04 20.88 11.18
C PHE A 652 -19.03 21.77 11.93
N ASN A 653 -20.30 21.79 11.49
CA ASN A 653 -21.30 22.64 12.10
C ASN A 653 -22.68 21.99 12.20
N ILE A 654 -23.32 22.19 13.34
CA ILE A 654 -24.66 21.68 13.64
C ILE A 654 -25.63 22.85 13.69
N VAL A 655 -26.65 22.81 12.83
CA VAL A 655 -27.70 23.83 12.73
C VAL A 655 -29.01 23.23 13.24
N SER A 656 -29.71 23.94 14.12
CA SER A 656 -31.03 23.49 14.58
C SER A 656 -32.08 23.62 13.47
N THR A 657 -32.93 22.61 13.32
CA THR A 657 -34.17 22.68 12.54
C THR A 657 -35.38 22.27 13.39
N ASP A 658 -36.58 22.67 12.96
CA ASP A 658 -37.83 22.22 13.56
C ASP A 658 -38.14 20.78 13.13
N LEU A 659 -38.58 19.94 14.06
CA LEU A 659 -39.06 18.58 13.82
C LEU A 659 -40.18 18.49 12.77
N LYS A 660 -40.94 19.58 12.58
CA LYS A 660 -42.01 19.68 11.57
C LYS A 660 -41.47 19.78 10.14
N THR A 661 -40.23 20.24 9.98
CA THR A 661 -39.58 20.38 8.67
C THR A 661 -39.12 19.00 8.17
N HIS A 662 -38.40 18.27 9.04
CA HIS A 662 -37.90 16.94 8.76
C HIS A 662 -37.56 16.21 10.07
N ALA A 663 -37.87 14.91 10.10
CA ALA A 663 -37.61 14.07 11.27
C ALA A 663 -36.20 13.48 11.29
N TYR A 664 -35.56 13.33 10.11
CA TYR A 664 -34.20 12.84 9.97
C TYR A 664 -33.20 14.00 9.98
N PRO A 665 -31.97 13.79 10.45
CA PRO A 665 -30.88 14.71 10.19
C PRO A 665 -30.64 14.85 8.67
N VAL A 666 -30.35 16.07 8.21
CA VAL A 666 -29.99 16.34 6.81
C VAL A 666 -28.59 16.90 6.75
N ALA A 667 -27.75 16.38 5.85
CA ALA A 667 -26.38 16.83 5.68
C ALA A 667 -26.20 17.70 4.44
N HIS A 668 -25.31 18.69 4.55
CA HIS A 668 -24.81 19.51 3.46
C HIS A 668 -23.29 19.41 3.44
N THR A 669 -22.78 18.43 2.67
CA THR A 669 -21.38 17.99 2.69
C THR A 669 -20.38 19.05 2.21
N CYS A 670 -20.76 19.98 1.31
CA CYS A 670 -19.91 21.13 0.91
C CYS A 670 -19.50 22.02 2.09
N PHE A 671 -20.35 22.07 3.10
CA PHE A 671 -20.21 22.95 4.26
C PHE A 671 -19.90 22.19 5.55
N ASN A 672 -19.66 20.87 5.47
CA ASN A 672 -19.51 19.99 6.63
C ASN A 672 -20.62 20.26 7.67
N ARG A 673 -21.87 20.38 7.20
CA ARG A 673 -23.00 20.83 8.00
C ARG A 673 -24.01 19.71 8.15
N ILE A 674 -24.54 19.58 9.36
CA ILE A 674 -25.76 18.82 9.62
C ILE A 674 -26.86 19.73 10.17
N GLU A 675 -28.04 19.59 9.61
CA GLU A 675 -29.28 20.10 10.18
C GLU A 675 -29.82 19.03 11.13
N LEU A 676 -29.81 19.35 12.42
CA LEU A 676 -30.25 18.44 13.47
C LEU A 676 -31.59 18.95 14.04
N PRO A 677 -32.67 18.14 13.96
CA PRO A 677 -33.96 18.51 14.52
C PRO A 677 -33.92 18.71 16.04
N LEU A 678 -34.76 19.59 16.56
CA LEU A 678 -34.98 19.79 18.00
C LEU A 678 -35.74 18.61 18.63
N TYR A 679 -35.10 17.44 18.70
CA TYR A 679 -35.66 16.21 19.27
C TYR A 679 -36.15 16.41 20.71
N LYS A 680 -37.26 15.74 21.03
CA LYS A 680 -37.89 15.85 22.35
C LYS A 680 -37.28 14.89 23.38
N THR A 681 -36.78 13.74 22.92
CA THR A 681 -36.18 12.72 23.78
C THR A 681 -34.89 12.16 23.18
N ARG A 682 -34.05 11.55 24.03
CA ARG A 682 -32.79 10.92 23.62
C ARG A 682 -33.03 9.73 22.70
N GLU A 683 -34.05 8.93 22.97
CA GLU A 683 -34.41 7.74 22.20
C GLU A 683 -34.83 8.12 20.79
N GLN A 684 -35.54 9.25 20.64
CA GLN A 684 -35.92 9.77 19.34
C GLN A 684 -34.68 10.15 18.52
N LEU A 685 -33.74 10.89 19.12
CA LEU A 685 -32.47 11.24 18.46
C LEU A 685 -31.69 9.99 18.06
N GLN A 686 -31.47 9.07 19.01
CA GLN A 686 -30.70 7.84 18.78
C GLN A 686 -31.29 7.00 17.66
N LYS A 687 -32.63 6.86 17.63
CA LYS A 687 -33.32 6.13 16.57
C LYS A 687 -33.01 6.70 15.19
N PHE A 688 -33.21 8.01 15.00
CA PHE A 688 -33.01 8.65 13.70
C PHE A 688 -31.53 8.72 13.31
N LEU A 689 -30.62 8.96 14.27
CA LEU A 689 -29.18 8.96 14.02
C LEU A 689 -28.69 7.57 13.59
N ASN A 690 -29.08 6.51 14.30
CA ASN A 690 -28.69 5.13 13.97
C ASN A 690 -29.27 4.68 12.62
N GLN A 691 -30.48 5.10 12.29
CA GLN A 691 -31.05 4.84 10.96
C GLN A 691 -30.27 5.57 9.87
N THR A 692 -29.87 6.82 10.09
CA THR A 692 -29.03 7.60 9.15
C THR A 692 -27.67 6.92 8.95
N ILE A 693 -27.04 6.41 10.02
CA ILE A 693 -25.75 5.68 9.94
C ILE A 693 -25.89 4.35 9.18
N ALA A 694 -27.06 3.72 9.27
CA ALA A 694 -27.34 2.44 8.62
C ALA A 694 -27.75 2.58 7.14
N MET A 695 -28.14 3.78 6.70
CA MET A 695 -28.39 4.08 5.29
C MET A 695 -27.07 4.03 4.52
N ASP A 696 -27.12 3.50 3.31
CA ASP A 696 -25.97 3.48 2.42
C ASP A 696 -25.66 4.94 2.02
N PRO A 697 -24.44 5.46 2.28
CA PRO A 697 -24.08 6.84 1.94
C PRO A 697 -23.95 7.07 0.42
N THR A 698 -24.04 6.01 -0.40
CA THR A 698 -23.99 6.12 -1.86
C THR A 698 -25.35 6.51 -2.43
N GLY A 699 -25.41 7.68 -3.09
CA GLY A 699 -26.64 8.26 -3.61
C GLY A 699 -27.20 9.38 -2.73
N PHE A 700 -26.78 10.61 -3.02
CA PHE A 700 -27.26 11.84 -2.38
C PHE A 700 -28.71 12.20 -2.78
N THR A 701 -29.67 11.30 -2.55
CA THR A 701 -31.11 11.65 -2.57
C THR A 701 -31.87 10.65 -1.72
N VAL A 702 -32.27 11.06 -0.52
CA VAL A 702 -33.51 10.57 0.08
C VAL A 702 -34.38 11.80 0.27
N GLU A 703 -35.35 11.98 -0.63
CA GLU A 703 -36.51 12.85 -0.40
C GLU A 703 -37.37 12.31 0.75
#